data_AF-A0A7V4DCQ6-F1
#
_entry.id   AF-A0A7V4DCQ6-F1
#
_cell.length_a   1.000
_cell.length_b   1.000
_cell.length_c   1.000
_cell.angle_alpha   90.00
_cell.angle_beta   90.00
_cell.angle_gamma   90.00
#
_symmetry.space_group_name_H-M   'P 1'
#
loop_
_entity.id
_entity.type
_entity.pdbx_description
1 polymer ?
#
loop_
_entity_poly.entity_id
_entity_poly.type
_entity_poly.pdbx_seq_one_letter_code
_entity_poly.pdbx_strand_id
1 'polypeptide(L)'
;MSVRKFFIAIYLGGLVLSAYSQEFYRSGILQQFKSGQYEKVRASIEAWLATATADQEVAHYFLGECHYNLGLEAKEKNLAISHFQKAIQHFDEALQFVSSGSVHSDLYDDMLYKKGWACFRLAELQDPPLEFLQRAKEAFEKALTTEDDSLRMQAEYMIGETALRWAMYDRLSRHASGVTESSSRAIQILHEAKERFQHVQTSGSTSSLLKAVASICAEDVRLEQGLWERQINADLFSELENIPVWGARPAVLYSRQMAHFYRGYFGNEESWKQVGGTTELGGFAKDVALLSALIQTRSILDEFTPWESQTFLNKMNAVLNDLEPISNQRLEALYWMGCLQYVLRFSESQDSFNRFLQQTEFLHGDIRWKILRESAKYHIFLIQFEQAMGGKGVQLTQLQTQLQNFKPETQLVREKRDLLLRLVQVILNPQRAWETAVGSTETRLNEMFYLIRNLLVRANQCVGQDRRRILNAIQVLLNFTQHRRPAETQFYRGLYHYLDAEIQVLQKAKKAGYQRAEEVSREVKGEFEWEARYVQARSLLSAEDYDNAKRIFIQLINEAKSLRAVYFLGEVFRMTQNYEAARACYQTVMNKTSNRREGEEIWYNNAQVALRTIQQAQGGTREALNQIRIQETEFPERWIQKGIPDMDQWVDPAYFKFHYLQSEWEFFVKFGIFKRTPYPSVYAPNESRFKISDLGTLTGGIREKLENVTSILMLSVLFPEGGSKGVSTILNGIPIDLSPEGTFSREFAIGDTIHLQIKGEGYYPVVKRMILDRPGRFAVKISMTPRLGFRKAEVPPPSLIQFPGRLDNNAIFFETVSIPISGTYLYKTFLSDLNYRDFAYSSFHRGILVVCINPTRVLRFSSESNFTQQEEIPIPDSLKTKMNPEGIAVDPHGTIYITDWSGHRILVFGPDGQFLRTLGSFGENASSNIGKSVFLMYPTRMTVVQEENQEFEQNETVYGPIRLFVSDRNGVHFIDEQGFYLGTPVFSSSEKGAFSTLAVRGTGTKLFVFVYNRYTNQIQCFESVPQLMR
;
A
#
# COMPACT_ATOMS: atom_id res chain seq x y z
N MET A 1 -9.52 -37.35 16.25
CA MET A 1 -10.66 -38.18 16.73
C MET A 1 -10.20 -39.56 17.21
N SER A 2 -9.08 -40.10 16.71
CA SER A 2 -8.41 -41.34 17.15
C SER A 2 -8.23 -41.47 18.66
N VAL A 3 -7.75 -40.43 19.35
CA VAL A 3 -7.53 -40.40 20.82
C VAL A 3 -8.77 -40.86 21.63
N ARG A 4 -9.99 -40.70 21.12
CA ARG A 4 -11.23 -41.19 21.76
C ARG A 4 -11.46 -42.71 21.62
N LYS A 5 -10.84 -43.38 20.64
CA LYS A 5 -10.89 -44.84 20.45
C LYS A 5 -9.74 -45.54 21.16
N PHE A 6 -8.52 -45.03 20.96
CA PHE A 6 -7.25 -45.49 21.52
C PHE A 6 -7.34 -45.78 23.03
N PHE A 7 -7.73 -44.79 23.84
CA PHE A 7 -7.91 -44.99 25.28
C PHE A 7 -9.04 -45.98 25.64
N ILE A 8 -10.08 -46.14 24.81
CA ILE A 8 -11.15 -47.12 25.07
C ILE A 8 -10.68 -48.56 24.81
N ALA A 9 -9.75 -48.77 23.86
CA ALA A 9 -9.17 -50.09 23.61
C ALA A 9 -8.34 -50.57 24.81
N ILE A 10 -7.39 -49.75 25.28
CA ILE A 10 -6.57 -50.03 26.47
C ILE A 10 -7.46 -50.28 27.71
N TYR A 11 -8.55 -49.52 27.86
CA TYR A 11 -9.48 -49.66 28.99
C TYR A 11 -10.30 -50.97 29.03
N LEU A 12 -10.37 -51.71 27.93
CA LEU A 12 -11.08 -53.00 27.84
C LEU A 12 -10.13 -54.21 27.72
N GLY A 13 -8.84 -53.96 27.40
CA GLY A 13 -7.84 -54.99 27.07
C GLY A 13 -7.13 -55.67 28.24
N GLY A 14 -7.42 -55.29 29.49
CA GLY A 14 -7.03 -56.05 30.69
C GLY A 14 -5.60 -55.83 31.20
N LEU A 15 -5.43 -54.89 32.13
CA LEU A 15 -4.35 -54.90 33.12
C LEU A 15 -4.86 -54.32 34.45
N VAL A 16 -4.21 -54.70 35.56
CA VAL A 16 -4.55 -54.15 36.89
C VAL A 16 -3.89 -52.79 37.04
N LEU A 17 -4.63 -51.73 36.68
CA LEU A 17 -4.22 -50.35 36.90
C LEU A 17 -3.89 -50.11 38.39
N SER A 18 -2.85 -49.30 38.65
CA SER A 18 -2.60 -48.80 40.00
C SER A 18 -3.79 -47.95 40.48
N ALA A 19 -3.85 -47.69 41.79
CA ALA A 19 -4.85 -46.78 42.34
C ALA A 19 -4.73 -45.37 41.72
N TYR A 20 -3.52 -44.92 41.38
CA TYR A 20 -3.28 -43.58 40.89
C TYR A 20 -3.63 -43.40 39.41
N SER A 21 -3.36 -44.35 38.51
CA SER A 21 -3.85 -44.20 37.12
C SER A 21 -5.37 -44.15 37.08
N GLN A 22 -6.06 -44.98 37.87
CA GLN A 22 -7.51 -44.85 38.03
C GLN A 22 -7.93 -43.48 38.61
N GLU A 23 -7.17 -42.92 39.55
CA GLU A 23 -7.44 -41.60 40.12
C GLU A 23 -7.17 -40.47 39.12
N PHE A 24 -6.05 -40.46 38.41
CA PHE A 24 -5.70 -39.48 37.38
C PHE A 24 -6.81 -39.33 36.33
N TYR A 25 -7.29 -40.46 35.78
CA TYR A 25 -8.39 -40.46 34.79
C TYR A 25 -9.78 -40.15 35.39
N ARG A 26 -9.99 -40.32 36.70
CA ARG A 26 -11.22 -39.93 37.42
C ARG A 26 -11.17 -38.50 38.00
N SER A 27 -9.98 -37.91 38.12
CA SER A 27 -9.73 -36.63 38.78
C SER A 27 -10.03 -35.42 37.89
N GLY A 28 -10.04 -34.24 38.51
CA GLY A 28 -10.06 -32.98 37.78
C GLY A 28 -8.80 -32.70 36.94
N ILE A 29 -7.69 -33.44 37.10
CA ILE A 29 -6.41 -33.17 36.41
C ILE A 29 -6.58 -33.35 34.89
N LEU A 30 -7.22 -34.43 34.45
CA LEU A 30 -7.49 -34.66 33.03
C LEU A 30 -8.46 -33.62 32.43
N GLN A 31 -9.36 -33.05 33.25
CA GLN A 31 -10.25 -31.96 32.84
C GLN A 31 -9.51 -30.62 32.79
N GLN A 32 -8.54 -30.38 33.69
CA GLN A 32 -7.65 -29.23 33.66
C GLN A 32 -6.74 -29.26 32.42
N PHE A 33 -6.19 -30.43 32.08
CA PHE A 33 -5.41 -30.63 30.84
C PHE A 33 -6.25 -30.33 29.59
N LYS A 34 -7.47 -30.88 29.52
CA LYS A 34 -8.44 -30.62 28.44
C LYS A 34 -8.99 -29.18 28.40
N SER A 35 -8.69 -28.34 29.40
CA SER A 35 -9.05 -26.92 29.46
C SER A 35 -7.84 -25.98 29.43
N GLY A 36 -6.68 -26.46 29.00
CA GLY A 36 -5.48 -25.63 28.77
C GLY A 36 -4.74 -25.21 30.04
N GLN A 37 -5.00 -25.84 31.19
CA GLN A 37 -4.39 -25.43 32.48
C GLN A 37 -3.04 -26.13 32.72
N TYR A 38 -2.17 -26.14 31.70
CA TYR A 38 -0.96 -26.98 31.64
C TYR A 38 0.02 -26.75 32.80
N GLU A 39 0.22 -25.53 33.27
CA GLU A 39 1.03 -25.25 34.49
C GLU A 39 0.52 -25.98 35.74
N LYS A 40 -0.81 -26.00 35.97
CA LYS A 40 -1.41 -26.65 37.13
C LYS A 40 -1.32 -28.17 37.03
N VAL A 41 -1.50 -28.70 35.81
CA VAL A 41 -1.36 -30.13 35.53
C VAL A 41 0.08 -30.58 35.73
N ARG A 42 1.06 -29.82 35.19
CA ARG A 42 2.48 -30.10 35.38
C ARG A 42 2.84 -30.17 36.86
N ALA A 43 2.53 -29.13 37.63
CA ALA A 43 2.80 -29.08 39.07
C ALA A 43 2.14 -30.24 39.84
N SER A 44 0.96 -30.70 39.41
CA SER A 44 0.26 -31.83 40.02
C SER A 44 0.94 -33.18 39.73
N ILE A 45 1.53 -33.35 38.55
CA ILE A 45 2.25 -34.57 38.15
C ILE A 45 3.69 -34.56 38.69
N GLU A 46 4.36 -33.41 38.71
CA GLU A 46 5.68 -33.21 39.34
C GLU A 46 5.65 -33.59 40.83
N ALA A 47 4.60 -33.17 41.56
CA ALA A 47 4.41 -33.53 42.97
C ALA A 47 4.13 -35.03 43.19
N TRP A 48 3.51 -35.71 42.20
CA TRP A 48 3.23 -37.14 42.28
C TRP A 48 4.47 -37.99 41.99
N LEU A 49 5.25 -37.66 40.95
CA LEU A 49 6.52 -38.34 40.65
C LEU A 49 7.52 -38.29 41.83
N ALA A 50 7.47 -37.24 42.65
CA ALA A 50 8.27 -37.14 43.88
C ALA A 50 7.89 -38.17 44.98
N THR A 51 6.80 -38.93 44.82
CA THR A 51 6.26 -39.84 45.85
C THR A 51 5.85 -41.23 45.35
N ALA A 52 5.81 -41.48 44.03
CA ALA A 52 5.29 -42.73 43.46
C ALA A 52 6.26 -43.42 42.48
N THR A 53 6.27 -44.75 42.53
CA THR A 53 7.15 -45.64 41.74
C THR A 53 6.39 -46.51 40.74
N ALA A 54 5.17 -46.12 40.37
CA ALA A 54 4.29 -46.84 39.45
C ALA A 54 3.68 -45.85 38.43
N ASP A 55 3.30 -46.36 37.27
CA ASP A 55 2.69 -45.62 36.15
C ASP A 55 3.55 -44.41 35.66
N GLN A 56 4.88 -44.48 35.83
CA GLN A 56 5.80 -43.38 35.56
C GLN A 56 5.84 -43.01 34.07
N GLU A 57 5.68 -43.98 33.17
CA GLU A 57 5.55 -43.76 31.73
C GLU A 57 4.39 -42.83 31.37
N VAL A 58 3.25 -42.95 32.06
CA VAL A 58 2.09 -42.05 31.89
C VAL A 58 2.39 -40.67 32.49
N ALA A 59 3.11 -40.62 33.61
CA ALA A 59 3.55 -39.37 34.24
C ALA A 59 4.42 -38.54 33.28
N HIS A 60 5.50 -39.14 32.79
CA HIS A 60 6.48 -38.49 31.92
C HIS A 60 5.87 -38.15 30.54
N TYR A 61 4.96 -38.98 30.00
CA TYR A 61 4.19 -38.60 28.80
C TYR A 61 3.34 -37.33 29.02
N PHE A 62 2.57 -37.23 30.11
CA PHE A 62 1.74 -36.04 30.35
C PHE A 62 2.56 -34.81 30.76
N LEU A 63 3.74 -34.97 31.38
CA LEU A 63 4.69 -33.87 31.55
C LEU A 63 5.28 -33.41 30.23
N GLY A 64 5.62 -34.34 29.33
CA GLY A 64 6.07 -34.07 27.97
C GLY A 64 5.04 -33.27 27.19
N GLU A 65 3.77 -33.70 27.21
CA GLU A 65 2.64 -32.96 26.63
C GLU A 65 2.42 -31.59 27.28
N CYS A 66 2.47 -31.48 28.62
CA CYS A 66 2.32 -30.18 29.29
C CYS A 66 3.45 -29.23 28.87
N HIS A 67 4.69 -29.70 28.81
CA HIS A 67 5.81 -28.86 28.36
C HIS A 67 5.78 -28.57 26.85
N TYR A 68 5.28 -29.47 26.00
CA TYR A 68 5.06 -29.17 24.59
C TYR A 68 4.03 -28.05 24.41
N ASN A 69 2.88 -28.13 25.09
CA ASN A 69 1.84 -27.10 25.01
C ASN A 69 2.28 -25.77 25.66
N LEU A 70 2.98 -25.81 26.80
CA LEU A 70 3.59 -24.61 27.39
C LEU A 70 4.67 -23.99 26.48
N GLY A 71 5.36 -24.79 25.66
CA GLY A 71 6.27 -24.30 24.63
C GLY A 71 5.56 -23.56 23.49
N LEU A 72 4.32 -23.96 23.15
CA LEU A 72 3.46 -23.26 22.18
C LEU A 72 2.82 -21.99 22.78
N GLU A 73 2.53 -21.98 24.08
CA GLU A 73 1.99 -20.82 24.81
C GLU A 73 3.06 -19.79 25.23
N ALA A 74 4.34 -20.17 25.21
CA ALA A 74 5.46 -19.35 25.65
C ALA A 74 5.67 -18.10 24.78
N LYS A 75 5.53 -16.93 25.40
CA LYS A 75 5.68 -15.61 24.76
C LYS A 75 7.15 -15.22 24.47
N GLU A 76 8.11 -15.95 25.02
CA GLU A 76 9.55 -15.66 24.90
C GLU A 76 10.28 -16.85 24.26
N LYS A 77 11.10 -16.58 23.23
CA LYS A 77 11.83 -17.59 22.46
C LYS A 77 12.63 -18.57 23.35
N ASN A 78 13.31 -18.05 24.37
CA ASN A 78 14.15 -18.85 25.26
C ASN A 78 13.31 -19.73 26.21
N LEU A 79 12.12 -19.27 26.60
CA LEU A 79 11.17 -20.04 27.41
C LEU A 79 10.52 -21.15 26.57
N ALA A 80 10.13 -20.86 25.33
CA ALA A 80 9.64 -21.85 24.37
C ALA A 80 10.69 -22.95 24.13
N ILE A 81 11.95 -22.55 23.88
CA ILE A 81 13.11 -23.46 23.78
C ILE A 81 13.24 -24.36 25.02
N SER A 82 13.23 -23.78 26.23
CA SER A 82 13.36 -24.52 27.48
C SER A 82 12.22 -25.54 27.66
N HIS A 83 11.00 -25.14 27.31
CA HIS A 83 9.84 -26.02 27.36
C HIS A 83 9.90 -27.15 26.31
N PHE A 84 10.26 -26.90 25.06
CA PHE A 84 10.42 -27.99 24.08
C PHE A 84 11.59 -28.93 24.41
N GLN A 85 12.69 -28.41 24.99
CA GLN A 85 13.79 -29.25 25.50
C GLN A 85 13.32 -30.17 26.64
N LYS A 86 12.54 -29.65 27.61
CA LYS A 86 11.93 -30.47 28.67
C LYS A 86 10.88 -31.44 28.14
N ALA A 87 10.12 -31.07 27.11
CA ALA A 87 9.17 -31.96 26.46
C ALA A 87 9.88 -33.20 25.88
N ILE A 88 10.97 -32.97 25.14
CA ILE A 88 11.83 -34.05 24.62
C ILE A 88 12.40 -34.89 25.77
N GLN A 89 12.92 -34.27 26.83
CA GLN A 89 13.46 -34.98 28.00
C GLN A 89 12.40 -35.93 28.59
N HIS A 90 11.19 -35.45 28.86
CA HIS A 90 10.16 -36.30 29.46
C HIS A 90 9.63 -37.37 28.50
N PHE A 91 9.57 -37.11 27.18
CA PHE A 91 9.28 -38.19 26.23
C PHE A 91 10.41 -39.24 26.20
N ASP A 92 11.68 -38.85 26.32
CA ASP A 92 12.82 -39.78 26.43
C ASP A 92 12.91 -40.52 27.77
N GLU A 93 12.40 -39.92 28.86
CA GLU A 93 12.21 -40.62 30.14
C GLU A 93 11.08 -41.64 30.04
N ALA A 94 9.93 -41.27 29.46
CA ALA A 94 8.79 -42.15 29.27
C ALA A 94 9.11 -43.37 28.39
N LEU A 95 9.88 -43.17 27.31
CA LEU A 95 10.33 -44.21 26.38
C LEU A 95 11.35 -45.21 26.97
N GLN A 96 11.82 -45.04 28.22
CA GLN A 96 12.64 -46.05 28.91
C GLN A 96 11.80 -47.16 29.55
N PHE A 97 10.53 -46.87 29.85
CA PHE A 97 9.61 -47.79 30.55
C PHE A 97 8.74 -48.60 29.58
N VAL A 98 8.62 -48.17 28.33
CA VAL A 98 7.76 -48.78 27.29
C VAL A 98 8.60 -49.14 26.07
N SER A 99 8.32 -50.29 25.46
CA SER A 99 8.98 -50.74 24.24
C SER A 99 7.98 -51.03 23.11
N SER A 100 8.47 -50.99 21.87
CA SER A 100 7.72 -51.43 20.68
C SER A 100 7.27 -52.89 20.84
N GLY A 101 5.97 -53.15 20.68
CA GLY A 101 5.37 -54.48 20.87
C GLY A 101 5.06 -54.86 22.34
N SER A 102 5.17 -53.93 23.28
CA SER A 102 4.61 -54.09 24.63
C SER A 102 3.08 -53.88 24.66
N VAL A 103 2.43 -54.14 25.80
CA VAL A 103 0.97 -53.88 26.01
C VAL A 103 0.61 -52.38 25.92
N HIS A 104 1.61 -51.50 25.83
CA HIS A 104 1.46 -50.07 25.64
C HIS A 104 2.15 -49.57 24.36
N SER A 105 2.30 -50.43 23.32
CA SER A 105 2.84 -50.08 22.00
C SER A 105 2.18 -48.83 21.40
N ASP A 106 0.84 -48.76 21.46
CA ASP A 106 0.02 -47.61 21.11
C ASP A 106 0.59 -46.29 21.69
N LEU A 107 0.92 -46.29 22.98
CA LEU A 107 1.41 -45.12 23.70
C LEU A 107 2.88 -44.80 23.37
N TYR A 108 3.70 -45.82 23.10
CA TYR A 108 5.08 -45.69 22.63
C TYR A 108 5.16 -44.97 21.26
N ASP A 109 4.23 -45.28 20.34
CA ASP A 109 4.18 -44.62 19.05
C ASP A 109 3.77 -43.13 19.14
N ASP A 110 2.77 -42.77 19.98
CA ASP A 110 2.43 -41.35 20.19
C ASP A 110 3.56 -40.60 20.92
N MET A 111 4.22 -41.20 21.92
CA MET A 111 5.43 -40.62 22.55
C MET A 111 6.50 -40.26 21.50
N LEU A 112 6.77 -41.16 20.56
CA LEU A 112 7.72 -40.91 19.45
C LEU A 112 7.22 -39.80 18.51
N TYR A 113 5.94 -39.80 18.14
CA TYR A 113 5.33 -38.77 17.30
C TYR A 113 5.38 -37.38 17.97
N LYS A 114 5.08 -37.27 19.26
CA LYS A 114 5.15 -36.01 20.02
C LYS A 114 6.59 -35.55 20.25
N LYS A 115 7.52 -36.47 20.49
CA LYS A 115 8.96 -36.17 20.51
C LYS A 115 9.43 -35.60 19.18
N GLY A 116 8.97 -36.16 18.06
CA GLY A 116 9.21 -35.64 16.71
C GLY A 116 8.74 -34.21 16.55
N TRP A 117 7.50 -33.90 16.99
CA TRP A 117 6.98 -32.54 17.01
C TRP A 117 7.80 -31.58 17.87
N ALA A 118 8.22 -31.99 19.08
CA ALA A 118 9.04 -31.15 19.94
C ALA A 118 10.44 -30.88 19.33
N CYS A 119 11.04 -31.87 18.65
CA CYS A 119 12.27 -31.67 17.87
C CYS A 119 12.05 -30.70 16.69
N PHE A 120 10.93 -30.84 15.96
CA PHE A 120 10.58 -29.94 14.85
C PHE A 120 10.39 -28.49 15.34
N ARG A 121 9.74 -28.27 16.49
CA ARG A 121 9.62 -26.92 17.09
C ARG A 121 10.96 -26.35 17.56
N LEU A 122 11.93 -27.18 17.97
CA LEU A 122 13.30 -26.70 18.20
C LEU A 122 14.01 -26.29 16.91
N ALA A 123 13.78 -26.98 15.79
CA ALA A 123 14.34 -26.57 14.48
C ALA A 123 13.82 -25.19 14.01
N GLU A 124 12.58 -24.83 14.34
CA GLU A 124 12.02 -23.49 14.05
C GLU A 124 12.62 -22.39 14.94
N LEU A 125 13.36 -22.75 16.01
CA LEU A 125 13.83 -21.84 17.05
C LEU A 125 15.35 -21.84 17.24
N GLN A 126 16.10 -22.87 16.84
CA GLN A 126 17.54 -22.98 17.11
C GLN A 126 18.37 -23.14 15.84
N ASP A 127 19.52 -22.45 15.83
CA ASP A 127 20.53 -22.53 14.79
C ASP A 127 21.70 -23.41 15.26
N PRO A 128 22.18 -24.40 14.47
CA PRO A 128 21.69 -24.79 13.15
C PRO A 128 20.42 -25.67 13.22
N PRO A 129 19.40 -25.44 12.37
CA PRO A 129 18.13 -26.17 12.45
C PRO A 129 18.22 -27.63 11.97
N LEU A 130 19.25 -27.97 11.17
CA LEU A 130 19.37 -29.25 10.48
C LEU A 130 19.51 -30.46 11.42
N GLU A 131 20.12 -30.30 12.60
CA GLU A 131 20.20 -31.38 13.60
C GLU A 131 18.83 -31.69 14.20
N PHE A 132 18.06 -30.65 14.53
CA PHE A 132 16.74 -30.79 15.10
C PHE A 132 15.73 -31.36 14.10
N LEU A 133 15.85 -31.03 12.81
CA LEU A 133 15.10 -31.68 11.73
C LEU A 133 15.49 -33.16 11.59
N GLN A 134 16.78 -33.50 11.60
CA GLN A 134 17.23 -34.90 11.57
C GLN A 134 16.63 -35.71 12.74
N ARG A 135 16.69 -35.16 13.96
CA ARG A 135 16.12 -35.77 15.18
C ARG A 135 14.59 -35.85 15.15
N ALA A 136 13.91 -34.91 14.49
CA ALA A 136 12.47 -34.98 14.27
C ALA A 136 12.11 -36.11 13.30
N LYS A 137 12.83 -36.21 12.17
CA LYS A 137 12.65 -37.27 11.16
C LYS A 137 12.80 -38.66 11.79
N GLU A 138 13.88 -38.89 12.52
CA GLU A 138 14.15 -40.17 13.20
C GLU A 138 13.08 -40.57 14.23
N ALA A 139 12.40 -39.60 14.86
CA ALA A 139 11.32 -39.87 15.79
C ALA A 139 10.00 -40.19 15.05
N PHE A 140 9.68 -39.45 13.98
CA PHE A 140 8.52 -39.75 13.13
C PHE A 140 8.68 -41.08 12.38
N GLU A 141 9.88 -41.42 11.90
CA GLU A 141 10.19 -42.72 11.27
C GLU A 141 9.95 -43.89 12.21
N LYS A 142 10.31 -43.75 13.49
CA LYS A 142 10.04 -44.77 14.51
C LYS A 142 8.54 -44.88 14.80
N ALA A 143 7.78 -43.78 14.77
CA ALA A 143 6.32 -43.81 14.92
C ALA A 143 5.57 -44.46 13.74
N LEU A 144 6.24 -44.81 12.63
CA LEU A 144 5.62 -45.56 11.52
C LEU A 144 5.27 -47.01 11.88
N THR A 145 5.80 -47.57 12.98
CA THR A 145 5.49 -48.94 13.41
C THR A 145 4.07 -49.13 13.92
N THR A 146 3.32 -48.04 14.10
CA THR A 146 2.01 -48.04 14.76
C THR A 146 0.89 -48.74 13.99
N GLU A 147 0.00 -49.39 14.72
CA GLU A 147 -1.23 -50.00 14.16
C GLU A 147 -2.33 -48.96 13.88
N ASP A 148 -2.32 -47.76 14.51
CA ASP A 148 -3.24 -46.67 14.14
C ASP A 148 -2.82 -46.04 12.81
N ASP A 149 -3.42 -46.52 11.72
CA ASP A 149 -3.40 -45.93 10.38
C ASP A 149 -3.48 -44.39 10.38
N SER A 150 -4.30 -43.80 11.26
CA SER A 150 -4.47 -42.35 11.34
C SER A 150 -3.24 -41.65 11.94
N LEU A 151 -2.51 -42.30 12.84
CA LEU A 151 -1.24 -41.81 13.38
C LEU A 151 -0.10 -42.07 12.37
N ARG A 152 -0.07 -43.25 11.75
CA ARG A 152 0.91 -43.62 10.72
C ARG A 152 0.91 -42.62 9.56
N MET A 153 -0.25 -42.25 9.03
CA MET A 153 -0.37 -41.25 7.95
C MET A 153 0.01 -39.82 8.38
N GLN A 154 -0.07 -39.49 9.68
CA GLN A 154 0.43 -38.22 10.20
C GLN A 154 1.96 -38.23 10.35
N ALA A 155 2.54 -39.36 10.78
CA ALA A 155 4.00 -39.55 10.81
C ALA A 155 4.60 -39.52 9.40
N GLU A 156 4.01 -40.22 8.41
CA GLU A 156 4.40 -40.14 6.99
C GLU A 156 4.43 -38.68 6.49
N TYR A 157 3.35 -37.92 6.72
CA TYR A 157 3.28 -36.51 6.36
C TYR A 157 4.41 -35.69 7.01
N MET A 158 4.66 -35.90 8.31
CA MET A 158 5.69 -35.13 9.04
C MET A 158 7.12 -35.52 8.68
N ILE A 159 7.38 -36.75 8.22
CA ILE A 159 8.67 -37.13 7.61
C ILE A 159 8.88 -36.33 6.32
N GLY A 160 7.84 -36.23 5.48
CA GLY A 160 7.89 -35.45 4.24
C GLY A 160 8.12 -33.95 4.48
N GLU A 161 7.38 -33.35 5.42
CA GLU A 161 7.55 -31.95 5.80
C GLU A 161 8.95 -31.69 6.38
N THR A 162 9.45 -32.57 7.23
CA THR A 162 10.79 -32.46 7.83
C THR A 162 11.89 -32.56 6.76
N ALA A 163 11.73 -33.48 5.79
CA ALA A 163 12.64 -33.64 4.66
C ALA A 163 12.64 -32.42 3.73
N LEU A 164 11.46 -31.88 3.38
CA LEU A 164 11.32 -30.63 2.62
C LEU A 164 12.05 -29.48 3.33
N ARG A 165 11.76 -29.23 4.62
CA ARG A 165 12.42 -28.16 5.39
C ARG A 165 13.94 -28.33 5.44
N TRP A 166 14.43 -29.57 5.58
CA TRP A 166 15.87 -29.86 5.58
C TRP A 166 16.52 -29.42 4.26
N ALA A 167 15.93 -29.78 3.12
CA ALA A 167 16.44 -29.43 1.79
C ALA A 167 16.39 -27.92 1.52
N MET A 168 15.36 -27.21 2.00
CA MET A 168 15.29 -25.75 1.95
C MET A 168 16.43 -25.09 2.74
N TYR A 169 16.69 -25.54 3.97
CA TYR A 169 17.75 -24.98 4.81
C TYR A 169 19.16 -25.32 4.30
N ASP A 170 19.42 -26.52 3.76
CA ASP A 170 20.69 -26.86 3.08
C ASP A 170 20.94 -25.92 1.88
N ARG A 171 19.89 -25.60 1.09
CA ARG A 171 19.98 -24.69 -0.06
C ARG A 171 20.33 -23.26 0.36
N LEU A 172 19.62 -22.73 1.36
CA LEU A 172 19.81 -21.37 1.85
C LEU A 172 21.18 -21.19 2.54
N SER A 173 21.61 -22.18 3.33
CA SER A 173 22.91 -22.17 4.00
C SER A 173 24.07 -22.21 3.00
N ARG A 174 23.98 -23.04 1.95
CA ARG A 174 24.97 -23.08 0.85
C ARG A 174 25.01 -21.78 0.08
N HIS A 175 23.85 -21.20 -0.25
CA HIS A 175 23.79 -19.92 -0.96
C HIS A 175 24.44 -18.79 -0.14
N ALA A 176 24.15 -18.72 1.17
CA ALA A 176 24.76 -17.75 2.07
C ALA A 176 26.29 -17.94 2.26
N SER A 177 26.80 -19.14 2.05
CA SER A 177 28.24 -19.47 2.06
C SER A 177 28.90 -19.49 0.67
N GLY A 178 28.19 -19.03 -0.37
CA GLY A 178 28.71 -18.93 -1.75
C GLY A 178 28.84 -20.26 -2.50
N VAL A 179 28.41 -21.37 -1.91
CA VAL A 179 28.41 -22.69 -2.55
C VAL A 179 27.23 -22.78 -3.52
N THR A 180 27.52 -22.87 -4.81
CA THR A 180 26.48 -22.89 -5.87
C THR A 180 26.21 -24.29 -6.46
N GLU A 181 26.97 -25.30 -6.05
CA GLU A 181 26.82 -26.68 -6.51
C GLU A 181 25.55 -27.34 -5.95
N SER A 182 24.95 -28.24 -6.73
CA SER A 182 23.74 -28.95 -6.33
C SER A 182 24.04 -30.05 -5.30
N SER A 183 23.18 -30.19 -4.30
CA SER A 183 23.31 -31.17 -3.23
C SER A 183 22.56 -32.44 -3.61
N SER A 184 23.27 -33.46 -4.09
CA SER A 184 22.68 -34.77 -4.43
C SER A 184 21.90 -35.37 -3.25
N ARG A 185 22.35 -35.08 -2.02
CA ARG A 185 21.67 -35.44 -0.77
C ARG A 185 20.34 -34.68 -0.60
N ALA A 186 20.28 -33.39 -0.91
CA ALA A 186 19.03 -32.63 -0.84
C ALA A 186 18.02 -33.09 -1.92
N ILE A 187 18.48 -33.38 -3.13
CA ILE A 187 17.63 -33.96 -4.20
C ILE A 187 17.06 -35.32 -3.75
N GLN A 188 17.90 -36.20 -3.18
CA GLN A 188 17.44 -37.48 -2.62
C GLN A 188 16.41 -37.31 -1.49
N ILE A 189 16.63 -36.36 -0.59
CA ILE A 189 15.71 -36.05 0.53
C ILE A 189 14.39 -35.46 0.01
N LEU A 190 14.41 -34.68 -1.08
CA LEU A 190 13.20 -34.20 -1.76
C LEU A 190 12.45 -35.32 -2.49
N HIS A 191 13.15 -36.29 -3.09
CA HIS A 191 12.51 -37.50 -3.61
C HIS A 191 11.78 -38.28 -2.52
N GLU A 192 12.41 -38.50 -1.36
CA GLU A 192 11.75 -39.12 -0.21
C GLU A 192 10.52 -38.30 0.22
N ALA A 193 10.65 -36.97 0.37
CA ALA A 193 9.52 -36.12 0.75
C ALA A 193 8.32 -36.28 -0.20
N LYS A 194 8.57 -36.36 -1.51
CA LYS A 194 7.56 -36.59 -2.54
C LYS A 194 6.84 -37.93 -2.36
N GLU A 195 7.58 -39.01 -2.15
CA GLU A 195 7.04 -40.36 -1.94
C GLU A 195 6.17 -40.42 -0.68
N ARG A 196 6.63 -39.79 0.42
CA ARG A 196 5.85 -39.66 1.67
C ARG A 196 4.51 -38.97 1.42
N PHE A 197 4.51 -37.81 0.75
CA PHE A 197 3.26 -37.09 0.47
C PHE A 197 2.34 -37.86 -0.49
N GLN A 198 2.86 -38.56 -1.49
CA GLN A 198 2.08 -39.40 -2.39
C GLN A 198 1.46 -40.62 -1.67
N HIS A 199 2.16 -41.21 -0.70
CA HIS A 199 1.61 -42.26 0.15
C HIS A 199 0.41 -41.73 0.97
N VAL A 200 0.56 -40.56 1.60
CA VAL A 200 -0.52 -39.91 2.35
C VAL A 200 -1.72 -39.55 1.46
N GLN A 201 -1.51 -39.02 0.26
CA GLN A 201 -2.57 -38.73 -0.73
C GLN A 201 -3.37 -39.99 -1.11
N THR A 202 -2.68 -41.10 -1.39
CA THR A 202 -3.28 -42.31 -1.96
C THR A 202 -3.96 -43.21 -0.92
N SER A 203 -3.40 -43.34 0.28
CA SER A 203 -3.90 -44.22 1.35
C SER A 203 -5.40 -44.05 1.65
N GLY A 204 -6.13 -45.16 1.80
CA GLY A 204 -7.57 -45.17 2.04
C GLY A 204 -8.00 -44.67 3.42
N SER A 205 -7.10 -44.68 4.40
CA SER A 205 -7.36 -44.29 5.80
C SER A 205 -6.98 -42.84 6.13
N THR A 206 -6.23 -42.16 5.26
CA THR A 206 -5.97 -40.71 5.40
C THR A 206 -7.27 -39.91 5.27
N SER A 207 -7.49 -38.95 6.18
CA SER A 207 -8.62 -38.02 6.06
C SER A 207 -8.56 -37.22 4.76
N SER A 208 -9.71 -36.91 4.14
CA SER A 208 -9.78 -36.08 2.92
C SER A 208 -9.06 -34.74 3.07
N LEU A 209 -9.00 -34.28 4.31
CA LEU A 209 -8.40 -33.05 4.78
C LEU A 209 -6.85 -33.23 4.80
N LEU A 210 -6.28 -34.30 5.39
CA LEU A 210 -4.82 -34.51 5.41
C LEU A 210 -4.24 -34.88 4.03
N LYS A 211 -4.99 -35.60 3.18
CA LYS A 211 -4.66 -35.84 1.76
C LYS A 211 -4.42 -34.52 1.00
N ALA A 212 -5.21 -33.50 1.35
CA ALA A 212 -5.18 -32.19 0.73
C ALA A 212 -3.88 -31.45 1.05
N VAL A 213 -3.40 -31.50 2.30
CA VAL A 213 -2.14 -30.84 2.72
C VAL A 213 -0.94 -31.45 2.00
N ALA A 214 -0.87 -32.78 1.99
CA ALA A 214 0.15 -33.51 1.25
C ALA A 214 0.19 -33.13 -0.24
N SER A 215 -0.94 -32.67 -0.80
CA SER A 215 -1.03 -32.20 -2.17
C SER A 215 -0.45 -30.81 -2.44
N ILE A 216 -0.29 -29.92 -1.44
CA ILE A 216 0.59 -28.74 -1.62
C ILE A 216 2.04 -29.21 -1.51
N CYS A 217 2.36 -29.93 -0.43
CA CYS A 217 3.74 -30.17 -0.07
C CYS A 217 4.47 -31.03 -1.12
N ALA A 218 3.75 -31.87 -1.88
CA ALA A 218 4.29 -32.55 -3.07
C ALA A 218 4.70 -31.60 -4.22
N GLU A 219 3.98 -30.50 -4.44
CA GLU A 219 4.34 -29.47 -5.43
C GLU A 219 5.36 -28.47 -4.89
N ASP A 220 5.34 -28.13 -3.59
CA ASP A 220 6.43 -27.38 -2.93
C ASP A 220 7.76 -28.16 -3.02
N VAL A 221 7.72 -29.48 -2.83
CA VAL A 221 8.86 -30.38 -3.09
C VAL A 221 9.31 -30.33 -4.54
N ARG A 222 8.38 -30.38 -5.51
CA ARG A 222 8.71 -30.30 -6.95
C ARG A 222 9.33 -28.96 -7.33
N LEU A 223 8.86 -27.87 -6.73
CA LEU A 223 9.43 -26.53 -6.89
C LEU A 223 10.87 -26.47 -6.35
N GLU A 224 11.11 -26.99 -5.13
CA GLU A 224 12.47 -27.10 -4.57
C GLU A 224 13.38 -28.02 -5.39
N GLN A 225 12.87 -29.14 -5.95
CA GLN A 225 13.63 -29.98 -6.89
C GLN A 225 14.10 -29.16 -8.10
N GLY A 226 13.20 -28.39 -8.74
CA GLY A 226 13.55 -27.51 -9.86
C GLY A 226 14.56 -26.41 -9.50
N LEU A 227 14.53 -25.89 -8.27
CA LEU A 227 15.52 -24.93 -7.76
C LEU A 227 16.90 -25.57 -7.51
N TRP A 228 16.96 -26.83 -7.09
CA TRP A 228 18.20 -27.59 -6.91
C TRP A 228 18.81 -28.10 -8.23
N GLU A 229 17.97 -28.47 -9.20
CA GLU A 229 18.39 -28.98 -10.51
C GLU A 229 18.66 -27.85 -11.54
N ARG A 230 18.20 -26.62 -11.24
CA ARG A 230 18.19 -25.45 -12.13
C ARG A 230 17.42 -25.65 -13.44
N GLN A 231 16.58 -26.67 -13.54
CA GLN A 231 15.73 -26.95 -14.71
C GLN A 231 14.28 -26.55 -14.43
N ILE A 232 13.94 -25.29 -14.70
CA ILE A 232 12.54 -24.86 -14.80
C ILE A 232 12.12 -25.06 -16.28
N ASN A 233 11.27 -26.06 -16.56
CA ASN A 233 10.80 -26.30 -17.93
C ASN A 233 9.87 -25.17 -18.39
N ALA A 234 10.14 -24.63 -19.59
CA ALA A 234 9.39 -23.54 -20.18
C ALA A 234 7.93 -23.91 -20.53
N ASP A 235 7.69 -25.16 -20.92
CA ASP A 235 6.36 -25.60 -21.38
C ASP A 235 5.27 -25.42 -20.29
N LEU A 236 5.64 -25.65 -19.03
CA LEU A 236 4.76 -25.50 -17.87
C LEU A 236 4.37 -24.04 -17.61
N PHE A 237 5.22 -23.08 -18.01
CA PHE A 237 4.90 -21.65 -17.96
C PHE A 237 3.88 -21.27 -19.04
N SER A 238 4.01 -21.85 -20.24
CA SER A 238 3.12 -21.51 -21.36
C SER A 238 1.67 -22.00 -21.20
N GLU A 239 1.38 -23.03 -20.40
CA GLU A 239 -0.02 -23.40 -20.12
C GLU A 239 -0.72 -22.36 -19.23
N LEU A 240 0.00 -21.71 -18.31
CA LEU A 240 -0.53 -20.60 -17.48
C LEU A 240 -0.67 -19.29 -18.28
N GLU A 241 0.23 -19.00 -19.22
CA GLU A 241 0.16 -17.77 -20.03
C GLU A 241 -0.96 -17.78 -21.10
N ASN A 242 -1.52 -18.96 -21.44
CA ASN A 242 -2.54 -19.08 -22.50
C ASN A 242 -4.00 -18.91 -22.04
N ILE A 243 -4.26 -18.55 -20.78
CA ILE A 243 -5.58 -18.06 -20.35
C ILE A 243 -5.79 -16.65 -20.94
N PRO A 244 -6.82 -16.40 -21.79
CA PRO A 244 -6.84 -15.24 -22.68
C PRO A 244 -6.97 -13.89 -21.94
N VAL A 245 -5.87 -13.14 -21.90
CA VAL A 245 -5.73 -11.89 -21.11
C VAL A 245 -6.48 -10.71 -21.74
N TRP A 246 -7.61 -10.31 -21.15
CA TRP A 246 -8.29 -9.04 -21.46
C TRP A 246 -8.71 -8.29 -20.16
N GLY A 247 -8.01 -7.18 -19.84
CA GLY A 247 -8.56 -6.06 -19.05
C GLY A 247 -8.18 -5.87 -17.58
N ALA A 248 -7.63 -6.87 -16.90
CA ALA A 248 -7.48 -6.83 -15.45
C ALA A 248 -6.58 -5.69 -14.90
N ARG A 249 -7.19 -4.80 -14.09
CA ARG A 249 -6.54 -3.73 -13.31
C ARG A 249 -6.09 -4.29 -11.93
N PRO A 250 -5.93 -3.55 -10.79
CA PRO A 250 -5.04 -4.03 -9.72
C PRO A 250 -5.56 -5.19 -8.83
N ALA A 251 -6.55 -5.96 -9.27
CA ALA A 251 -6.69 -7.35 -8.88
C ALA A 251 -5.53 -8.19 -9.45
N VAL A 252 -5.18 -8.03 -10.73
CA VAL A 252 -4.00 -8.67 -11.35
C VAL A 252 -2.69 -8.05 -10.91
N LEU A 253 -2.67 -6.83 -10.35
CA LEU A 253 -1.51 -6.37 -9.57
C LEU A 253 -1.49 -6.91 -8.14
N TYR A 254 -2.54 -7.58 -7.64
CA TYR A 254 -2.54 -8.26 -6.33
C TYR A 254 -2.37 -9.78 -6.46
N SER A 255 -2.80 -10.40 -7.56
CA SER A 255 -2.32 -11.73 -7.94
C SER A 255 -0.90 -11.66 -8.50
N ARG A 256 -0.50 -10.62 -9.27
CA ARG A 256 0.94 -10.37 -9.53
C ARG A 256 1.71 -9.89 -8.31
N GLN A 257 1.11 -9.23 -7.31
CA GLN A 257 1.83 -8.97 -6.05
C GLN A 257 1.86 -10.18 -5.13
N MET A 258 0.91 -11.11 -5.17
CA MET A 258 1.10 -12.44 -4.59
C MET A 258 2.14 -13.25 -5.38
N ALA A 259 2.14 -13.15 -6.71
CA ALA A 259 3.14 -13.75 -7.61
C ALA A 259 4.45 -12.94 -7.74
N HIS A 260 4.64 -11.85 -6.99
CA HIS A 260 5.91 -11.12 -6.81
C HIS A 260 6.36 -11.11 -5.34
N PHE A 261 5.45 -11.22 -4.39
CA PHE A 261 5.72 -11.76 -3.04
C PHE A 261 6.19 -13.21 -3.15
N TYR A 262 5.71 -13.94 -4.17
CA TYR A 262 6.31 -15.16 -4.68
C TYR A 262 7.48 -14.88 -5.64
N ARG A 263 7.44 -14.23 -6.83
CA ARG A 263 8.68 -14.05 -7.66
C ARG A 263 9.88 -13.36 -6.97
N GLY A 264 9.71 -12.70 -5.83
CA GLY A 264 10.77 -12.19 -4.96
C GLY A 264 11.20 -13.12 -3.81
N TYR A 265 10.59 -14.30 -3.65
CA TYR A 265 10.85 -15.30 -2.59
C TYR A 265 10.83 -16.76 -3.12
N PHE A 266 9.85 -17.13 -3.97
CA PHE A 266 9.70 -18.37 -4.74
C PHE A 266 8.96 -18.16 -6.09
N GLY A 267 9.54 -18.54 -7.24
CA GLY A 267 8.91 -18.29 -8.56
C GLY A 267 7.57 -19.01 -8.81
N ASN A 268 6.47 -18.27 -8.89
CA ASN A 268 5.11 -18.62 -9.34
C ASN A 268 4.39 -19.91 -8.81
N GLU A 269 3.46 -19.67 -7.89
CA GLU A 269 2.00 -19.76 -8.14
C GLU A 269 1.19 -21.04 -7.78
N GLU A 270 1.76 -22.24 -7.58
CA GLU A 270 0.94 -23.44 -7.21
C GLU A 270 0.76 -23.73 -5.70
N SER A 271 1.37 -22.95 -4.79
CA SER A 271 1.27 -23.11 -3.33
C SER A 271 -0.09 -22.68 -2.71
N TRP A 272 -1.21 -23.00 -3.39
CA TRP A 272 -2.55 -22.47 -3.13
C TRP A 272 -3.60 -23.50 -2.67
N LYS A 273 -3.30 -24.81 -2.69
CA LYS A 273 -4.32 -25.86 -2.56
C LYS A 273 -4.16 -26.75 -1.32
N GLN A 274 -4.74 -26.27 -0.21
CA GLN A 274 -5.33 -27.10 0.87
C GLN A 274 -4.45 -27.53 2.05
N VAL A 275 -3.74 -26.61 2.72
CA VAL A 275 -3.73 -26.68 4.20
C VAL A 275 -5.16 -26.32 4.66
N GLY A 276 -5.86 -27.09 5.49
CA GLY A 276 -5.50 -28.30 6.22
C GLY A 276 -6.18 -29.60 5.73
N GLY A 277 -5.95 -30.75 6.37
CA GLY A 277 -5.47 -30.94 7.75
C GLY A 277 -6.03 -32.11 8.56
N THR A 278 -5.78 -32.10 9.88
CA THR A 278 -6.82 -32.41 10.90
C THR A 278 -6.64 -31.58 12.18
N THR A 279 -7.69 -31.51 13.02
CA THR A 279 -7.76 -30.78 14.31
C THR A 279 -7.40 -29.29 14.27
N GLU A 280 -6.17 -28.85 14.56
CA GLU A 280 -5.79 -27.42 14.42
C GLU A 280 -6.00 -26.94 12.99
N LEU A 281 -5.61 -27.81 12.06
CA LEU A 281 -5.70 -27.61 10.64
C LEU A 281 -7.16 -27.69 10.14
N GLY A 282 -8.13 -28.09 10.99
CA GLY A 282 -9.55 -27.86 10.72
C GLY A 282 -9.90 -26.37 10.80
N GLY A 283 -9.30 -25.65 11.74
CA GLY A 283 -9.32 -24.19 11.78
C GLY A 283 -8.66 -23.60 10.54
N PHE A 284 -7.39 -23.94 10.29
CA PHE A 284 -6.63 -23.44 9.15
C PHE A 284 -7.33 -23.73 7.80
N ALA A 285 -7.92 -24.93 7.60
CA ALA A 285 -8.69 -25.25 6.41
C ALA A 285 -9.94 -24.37 6.24
N LYS A 286 -10.62 -24.02 7.33
CA LYS A 286 -11.81 -23.14 7.32
C LYS A 286 -11.43 -21.67 7.16
N ASP A 287 -10.29 -21.26 7.70
CA ASP A 287 -9.70 -19.94 7.50
C ASP A 287 -9.20 -19.77 6.04
N VAL A 288 -8.56 -20.78 5.46
CA VAL A 288 -8.19 -20.84 4.03
C VAL A 288 -9.42 -20.96 3.14
N ALA A 289 -10.46 -21.69 3.54
CA ALA A 289 -11.72 -21.73 2.79
C ALA A 289 -12.42 -20.37 2.80
N LEU A 290 -12.39 -19.64 3.92
CA LEU A 290 -12.91 -18.27 4.02
C LEU A 290 -12.04 -17.29 3.22
N LEU A 291 -10.71 -17.43 3.25
CA LEU A 291 -9.79 -16.61 2.45
C LEU A 291 -9.98 -16.87 0.94
N SER A 292 -10.07 -18.15 0.55
CA SER A 292 -10.35 -18.60 -0.81
C SER A 292 -11.73 -18.11 -1.26
N ALA A 293 -12.76 -18.17 -0.42
CA ALA A 293 -14.06 -17.59 -0.68
C ALA A 293 -14.00 -16.06 -0.88
N LEU A 294 -13.26 -15.32 -0.06
CA LEU A 294 -13.16 -13.86 -0.17
C LEU A 294 -12.23 -13.39 -1.31
N ILE A 295 -11.28 -14.24 -1.74
CA ILE A 295 -10.44 -14.00 -2.92
C ILE A 295 -11.18 -14.39 -4.20
N GLN A 296 -11.88 -15.53 -4.22
CA GLN A 296 -12.85 -15.89 -5.26
C GLN A 296 -13.93 -14.82 -5.36
N THR A 297 -14.41 -14.23 -4.26
CA THR A 297 -15.35 -13.10 -4.30
C THR A 297 -14.83 -12.02 -5.24
N ARG A 298 -13.54 -11.65 -5.13
CA ARG A 298 -12.95 -10.59 -5.96
C ARG A 298 -12.93 -10.90 -7.47
N SER A 299 -12.89 -12.16 -7.89
CA SER A 299 -13.07 -12.54 -9.31
C SER A 299 -14.51 -12.89 -9.68
N ILE A 300 -15.31 -13.37 -8.73
CA ILE A 300 -16.74 -13.68 -8.89
C ILE A 300 -17.52 -12.44 -9.32
N LEU A 301 -17.15 -11.29 -8.76
CA LEU A 301 -17.79 -10.01 -9.00
C LEU A 301 -17.68 -9.49 -10.43
N ASP A 302 -16.67 -9.94 -11.18
CA ASP A 302 -16.33 -9.48 -12.52
C ASP A 302 -16.96 -10.39 -13.62
N GLU A 303 -17.28 -11.66 -13.32
CA GLU A 303 -17.67 -12.65 -14.36
C GLU A 303 -18.96 -13.46 -14.10
N PHE A 304 -19.47 -13.58 -12.87
CA PHE A 304 -20.49 -14.60 -12.55
C PHE A 304 -21.95 -14.12 -12.58
N THR A 305 -22.85 -15.05 -12.89
CA THR A 305 -24.30 -14.82 -12.88
C THR A 305 -24.91 -14.87 -11.45
N PRO A 306 -26.14 -14.37 -11.24
CA PRO A 306 -26.82 -14.45 -9.94
C PRO A 306 -27.02 -15.88 -9.41
N TRP A 307 -27.20 -16.86 -10.31
CA TRP A 307 -27.38 -18.29 -9.95
C TRP A 307 -26.13 -18.88 -9.29
N GLU A 308 -24.95 -18.50 -9.79
CA GLU A 308 -23.68 -18.99 -9.31
C GLU A 308 -23.27 -18.30 -8.01
N SER A 309 -23.60 -17.00 -7.89
CA SER A 309 -23.51 -16.25 -6.62
C SER A 309 -24.31 -16.91 -5.51
N GLN A 310 -25.54 -17.39 -5.80
CA GLN A 310 -26.34 -18.16 -4.85
C GLN A 310 -25.70 -19.52 -4.53
N THR A 311 -25.17 -20.21 -5.54
CA THR A 311 -24.50 -21.52 -5.38
C THR A 311 -23.25 -21.40 -4.49
N PHE A 312 -22.52 -20.30 -4.61
CA PHE A 312 -21.39 -19.95 -3.75
C PHE A 312 -21.83 -19.66 -2.31
N LEU A 313 -22.88 -18.86 -2.10
CA LEU A 313 -23.45 -18.64 -0.75
C LEU A 313 -23.98 -19.93 -0.11
N ASN A 314 -24.53 -20.86 -0.89
CA ASN A 314 -24.97 -22.16 -0.38
C ASN A 314 -23.78 -23.00 0.14
N LYS A 315 -22.62 -22.95 -0.54
CA LYS A 315 -21.37 -23.58 -0.07
C LYS A 315 -20.82 -22.92 1.19
N MET A 316 -20.82 -21.58 1.27
CA MET A 316 -20.46 -20.82 2.48
C MET A 316 -21.34 -21.21 3.69
N ASN A 317 -22.66 -21.33 3.48
CA ASN A 317 -23.59 -21.74 4.54
C ASN A 317 -23.36 -23.20 5.00
N ALA A 318 -22.94 -24.11 4.11
CA ALA A 318 -22.54 -25.46 4.50
C ALA A 318 -21.31 -25.43 5.44
N VAL A 319 -20.25 -24.70 5.06
CA VAL A 319 -19.03 -24.54 5.88
C VAL A 319 -19.33 -23.90 7.25
N LEU A 320 -20.28 -22.95 7.30
CA LEU A 320 -20.78 -22.35 8.55
C LEU A 320 -21.54 -23.34 9.46
N ASN A 321 -22.24 -24.32 8.88
CA ASN A 321 -22.92 -25.36 9.65
C ASN A 321 -21.93 -26.39 10.22
N ASP A 322 -20.85 -26.67 9.49
CA ASP A 322 -19.76 -27.57 9.92
C ASP A 322 -18.83 -26.96 10.99
N LEU A 323 -18.97 -25.67 11.32
CA LEU A 323 -18.22 -24.99 12.39
C LEU A 323 -18.92 -25.13 13.75
N GLU A 324 -18.18 -25.34 14.84
CA GLU A 324 -18.79 -25.42 16.18
C GLU A 324 -19.53 -24.11 16.53
N PRO A 325 -20.72 -24.16 17.17
CA PRO A 325 -21.63 -23.02 17.28
C PRO A 325 -21.08 -21.75 17.94
N ILE A 326 -20.01 -21.86 18.73
CA ILE A 326 -19.42 -20.75 19.52
C ILE A 326 -17.91 -20.62 19.23
N SER A 327 -17.45 -21.10 18.07
CA SER A 327 -16.05 -20.93 17.64
C SER A 327 -15.81 -19.54 17.05
N ASN A 328 -14.70 -18.88 17.40
CA ASN A 328 -14.34 -17.53 16.88
C ASN A 328 -14.43 -17.46 15.34
N GLN A 329 -14.04 -18.53 14.66
CA GLN A 329 -14.08 -18.66 13.20
C GLN A 329 -15.52 -18.61 12.65
N ARG A 330 -16.50 -19.21 13.34
CA ARG A 330 -17.92 -19.11 12.99
C ARG A 330 -18.44 -17.68 13.18
N LEU A 331 -18.03 -17.02 14.26
CA LEU A 331 -18.43 -15.65 14.57
C LEU A 331 -17.90 -14.67 13.51
N GLU A 332 -16.62 -14.74 13.16
CA GLU A 332 -16.05 -13.91 12.09
C GLU A 332 -16.63 -14.24 10.72
N ALA A 333 -16.82 -15.52 10.38
CA ALA A 333 -17.41 -15.91 9.10
C ALA A 333 -18.86 -15.39 8.95
N LEU A 334 -19.65 -15.29 10.03
CA LEU A 334 -20.96 -14.63 10.01
C LEU A 334 -20.85 -13.12 9.73
N TYR A 335 -19.86 -12.43 10.31
CA TYR A 335 -19.60 -11.01 10.01
C TYR A 335 -19.22 -10.80 8.54
N TRP A 336 -18.23 -11.56 8.03
CA TRP A 336 -17.76 -11.41 6.65
C TRP A 336 -18.82 -11.86 5.62
N MET A 337 -19.65 -12.86 5.94
CA MET A 337 -20.82 -13.21 5.13
C MET A 337 -21.84 -12.08 5.07
N GLY A 338 -22.07 -11.34 6.18
CA GLY A 338 -22.90 -10.14 6.18
C GLY A 338 -22.39 -9.06 5.21
N CYS A 339 -21.08 -8.76 5.24
CA CYS A 339 -20.45 -7.81 4.32
C CYS A 339 -20.55 -8.26 2.85
N LEU A 340 -20.30 -9.55 2.58
CA LEU A 340 -20.43 -10.14 1.24
C LEU A 340 -21.87 -10.04 0.71
N GLN A 341 -22.85 -10.46 1.52
CA GLN A 341 -24.26 -10.42 1.16
C GLN A 341 -24.73 -8.99 0.90
N TYR A 342 -24.21 -8.00 1.65
CA TYR A 342 -24.49 -6.59 1.40
C TYR A 342 -24.00 -6.14 0.01
N VAL A 343 -22.72 -6.39 -0.31
CA VAL A 343 -22.11 -6.06 -1.60
C VAL A 343 -22.87 -6.69 -2.78
N LEU A 344 -23.33 -7.93 -2.60
CA LEU A 344 -24.09 -8.67 -3.61
C LEU A 344 -25.61 -8.39 -3.57
N ARG A 345 -26.08 -7.50 -2.67
CA ARG A 345 -27.49 -7.10 -2.48
C ARG A 345 -28.46 -8.24 -2.10
N PHE A 346 -27.97 -9.26 -1.38
CA PHE A 346 -28.84 -10.27 -0.76
C PHE A 346 -29.50 -9.74 0.51
N SER A 347 -30.80 -10.01 0.65
CA SER A 347 -31.64 -9.65 1.80
C SER A 347 -31.08 -10.13 3.15
N GLU A 348 -30.45 -11.30 3.14
CA GLU A 348 -29.96 -12.04 4.30
C GLU A 348 -28.75 -11.40 4.98
N SER A 349 -28.14 -10.37 4.38
CA SER A 349 -27.03 -9.60 4.95
C SER A 349 -27.33 -9.10 6.37
N GLN A 350 -28.53 -8.53 6.57
CA GLN A 350 -28.95 -7.98 7.85
C GLN A 350 -29.08 -9.09 8.91
N ASP A 351 -29.53 -10.28 8.53
CA ASP A 351 -29.65 -11.44 9.41
C ASP A 351 -28.29 -12.02 9.80
N SER A 352 -27.32 -12.04 8.89
CA SER A 352 -25.94 -12.43 9.19
C SER A 352 -25.31 -11.50 10.23
N PHE A 353 -25.47 -10.18 10.08
CA PHE A 353 -25.02 -9.20 11.08
C PHE A 353 -25.80 -9.31 12.41
N ASN A 354 -27.12 -9.56 12.38
CA ASN A 354 -27.93 -9.79 13.59
C ASN A 354 -27.44 -11.02 14.36
N ARG A 355 -27.25 -12.16 13.68
CA ARG A 355 -26.75 -13.41 14.25
C ARG A 355 -25.35 -13.23 14.83
N PHE A 356 -24.47 -12.53 14.12
CA PHE A 356 -23.14 -12.16 14.62
C PHE A 356 -23.21 -11.33 15.90
N LEU A 357 -24.05 -10.29 15.96
CA LEU A 357 -24.19 -9.43 17.13
C LEU A 357 -24.75 -10.14 18.37
N GLN A 358 -25.64 -11.11 18.17
CA GLN A 358 -26.18 -12.01 19.21
C GLN A 358 -25.12 -13.01 19.69
N GLN A 359 -24.47 -13.73 18.78
CA GLN A 359 -23.51 -14.79 19.13
C GLN A 359 -22.15 -14.25 19.63
N THR A 360 -21.90 -12.94 19.51
CA THR A 360 -20.78 -12.25 20.14
C THR A 360 -21.18 -11.45 21.39
N GLU A 361 -22.41 -11.62 21.91
CA GLU A 361 -22.93 -10.71 22.94
C GLU A 361 -22.08 -10.66 24.20
N PHE A 362 -21.74 -11.85 24.72
CA PHE A 362 -20.93 -12.10 25.92
C PHE A 362 -19.42 -11.83 25.74
N LEU A 363 -18.93 -11.58 24.52
CA LEU A 363 -17.52 -11.29 24.24
C LEU A 363 -17.18 -9.84 24.58
N HIS A 364 -17.21 -9.54 25.89
CA HIS A 364 -16.79 -8.26 26.45
C HIS A 364 -15.30 -8.28 26.80
N GLY A 365 -14.59 -7.18 26.53
CA GLY A 365 -13.19 -6.98 26.91
C GLY A 365 -12.19 -7.10 25.76
N ASP A 366 -12.43 -7.97 24.78
CA ASP A 366 -11.61 -8.04 23.55
C ASP A 366 -12.13 -7.04 22.50
N ILE A 367 -11.22 -6.19 22.03
CA ILE A 367 -11.52 -5.04 21.17
C ILE A 367 -11.57 -5.43 19.69
N ARG A 368 -11.09 -6.61 19.30
CA ARG A 368 -11.38 -7.17 17.98
C ARG A 368 -12.89 -7.33 17.79
N TRP A 369 -13.57 -7.97 18.75
CA TRP A 369 -15.02 -8.09 18.73
C TRP A 369 -15.71 -6.74 18.91
N LYS A 370 -15.18 -5.82 19.71
CA LYS A 370 -15.71 -4.44 19.82
C LYS A 370 -15.74 -3.75 18.45
N ILE A 371 -14.63 -3.75 17.70
CA ILE A 371 -14.52 -3.13 16.37
C ILE A 371 -15.47 -3.81 15.37
N LEU A 372 -15.49 -5.15 15.31
CA LEU A 372 -16.37 -5.90 14.42
C LEU A 372 -17.86 -5.70 14.78
N ARG A 373 -18.22 -5.68 16.07
CA ARG A 373 -19.61 -5.41 16.54
C ARG A 373 -20.04 -3.97 16.31
N GLU A 374 -19.15 -2.99 16.46
CA GLU A 374 -19.42 -1.59 16.07
C GLU A 374 -19.63 -1.48 14.56
N SER A 375 -18.79 -2.14 13.75
CA SER A 375 -18.94 -2.16 12.29
C SER A 375 -20.21 -2.89 11.82
N ALA A 376 -20.59 -4.00 12.46
CA ALA A 376 -21.83 -4.72 12.14
C ALA A 376 -23.07 -3.88 12.43
N LYS A 377 -23.08 -3.13 13.55
CA LYS A 377 -24.13 -2.16 13.85
C LYS A 377 -24.19 -1.05 12.80
N TYR A 378 -23.04 -0.52 12.37
CA TYR A 378 -22.98 0.44 11.27
C TYR A 378 -23.54 -0.12 9.95
N HIS A 379 -23.19 -1.35 9.56
CA HIS A 379 -23.73 -2.00 8.36
C HIS A 379 -25.25 -2.17 8.44
N ILE A 380 -25.80 -2.58 9.58
CA ILE A 380 -27.25 -2.64 9.79
C ILE A 380 -27.90 -1.26 9.63
N PHE A 381 -27.28 -0.18 10.16
CA PHE A 381 -27.79 1.18 9.97
C PHE A 381 -27.71 1.66 8.51
N LEU A 382 -26.71 1.22 7.74
CA LEU A 382 -26.60 1.52 6.32
C LEU A 382 -27.66 0.77 5.49
N ILE A 383 -27.89 -0.52 5.78
CA ILE A 383 -28.99 -1.31 5.19
C ILE A 383 -30.34 -0.65 5.50
N GLN A 384 -30.57 -0.25 6.75
CA GLN A 384 -31.79 0.44 7.17
C GLN A 384 -31.95 1.80 6.51
N PHE A 385 -30.86 2.55 6.29
CA PHE A 385 -30.88 3.79 5.53
C PHE A 385 -31.39 3.56 4.11
N GLU A 386 -30.78 2.62 3.40
CA GLU A 386 -31.07 2.34 1.99
C GLU A 386 -32.48 1.74 1.81
N GLN A 387 -32.94 0.87 2.72
CA GLN A 387 -34.33 0.43 2.80
C GLN A 387 -35.31 1.60 3.08
N ALA A 388 -34.96 2.51 4.01
CA ALA A 388 -35.82 3.63 4.39
C ALA A 388 -35.93 4.73 3.30
N MET A 389 -35.03 4.74 2.30
CA MET A 389 -35.18 5.58 1.11
C MET A 389 -36.47 5.27 0.35
N GLY A 390 -36.83 3.98 0.22
CA GLY A 390 -38.12 3.50 -0.31
C GLY A 390 -39.27 3.49 0.71
N GLY A 391 -39.01 3.92 1.94
CA GLY A 391 -39.90 3.72 3.08
C GLY A 391 -40.81 4.90 3.42
N LYS A 392 -41.52 4.81 4.56
CA LYS A 392 -42.21 5.95 5.18
C LYS A 392 -41.24 6.65 6.12
N GLY A 393 -41.22 8.00 6.11
CA GLY A 393 -40.19 8.82 6.79
C GLY A 393 -39.97 8.55 8.29
N VAL A 394 -40.93 7.93 8.98
CA VAL A 394 -40.80 7.41 10.35
C VAL A 394 -39.53 6.56 10.53
N GLN A 395 -39.18 5.74 9.54
CA GLN A 395 -37.99 4.88 9.58
C GLN A 395 -36.69 5.69 9.62
N LEU A 396 -36.61 6.81 8.90
CA LEU A 396 -35.45 7.71 8.94
C LEU A 396 -35.33 8.44 10.28
N THR A 397 -36.43 8.84 10.91
CA THR A 397 -36.41 9.45 12.26
C THR A 397 -36.00 8.44 13.33
N GLN A 398 -36.45 7.18 13.22
CA GLN A 398 -35.99 6.09 14.08
C GLN A 398 -34.48 5.84 13.90
N LEU A 399 -34.02 5.76 12.65
CA LEU A 399 -32.60 5.59 12.31
C LEU A 399 -31.74 6.76 12.78
N GLN A 400 -32.20 8.01 12.66
CA GLN A 400 -31.54 9.19 13.21
C GLN A 400 -31.30 9.04 14.72
N THR A 401 -32.35 8.60 15.45
CA THR A 401 -32.30 8.38 16.90
C THR A 401 -31.32 7.25 17.25
N GLN A 402 -31.33 6.15 16.48
CA GLN A 402 -30.40 5.04 16.66
C GLN A 402 -28.94 5.45 16.41
N LEU A 403 -28.67 6.22 15.35
CA LEU A 403 -27.35 6.74 15.02
C LEU A 403 -26.85 7.77 16.05
N GLN A 404 -27.73 8.60 16.63
CA GLN A 404 -27.37 9.52 17.73
C GLN A 404 -27.00 8.75 19.01
N ASN A 405 -27.72 7.67 19.31
CA ASN A 405 -27.47 6.83 20.48
C ASN A 405 -26.25 5.89 20.29
N PHE A 406 -25.98 5.44 19.07
CA PHE A 406 -24.80 4.64 18.75
C PHE A 406 -23.54 5.49 18.78
N LYS A 407 -22.74 5.35 19.83
CA LYS A 407 -21.47 6.06 20.05
C LYS A 407 -20.28 5.10 19.91
N PRO A 408 -19.84 4.78 18.68
CA PRO A 408 -18.68 3.91 18.48
C PRO A 408 -17.40 4.56 19.00
N GLU A 409 -16.62 3.78 19.75
CA GLU A 409 -15.28 4.20 20.14
C GLU A 409 -14.31 4.14 18.95
N THR A 410 -14.51 3.21 18.02
CA THR A 410 -13.70 3.01 16.81
C THR A 410 -13.76 4.25 15.90
N GLN A 411 -12.66 5.01 15.73
CA GLN A 411 -12.68 6.24 14.90
C GLN A 411 -13.20 5.99 13.48
N LEU A 412 -12.71 4.95 12.80
CA LEU A 412 -13.13 4.62 11.43
C LEU A 412 -14.65 4.35 11.32
N VAL A 413 -15.25 3.71 12.33
CA VAL A 413 -16.71 3.50 12.38
C VAL A 413 -17.43 4.78 12.82
N ARG A 414 -16.81 5.61 13.67
CA ARG A 414 -17.33 6.92 14.08
C ARG A 414 -17.44 7.88 12.88
N GLU A 415 -16.44 7.95 12.03
CA GLU A 415 -16.46 8.74 10.79
C GLU A 415 -17.54 8.25 9.80
N LYS A 416 -17.58 6.93 9.56
CA LYS A 416 -18.64 6.28 8.76
C LYS A 416 -20.05 6.59 9.32
N ARG A 417 -20.22 6.52 10.65
CA ARG A 417 -21.46 6.86 11.38
C ARG A 417 -21.80 8.34 11.25
N ASP A 418 -20.84 9.24 11.42
CA ASP A 418 -21.03 10.69 11.39
C ASP A 418 -21.39 11.20 9.99
N LEU A 419 -20.87 10.57 8.92
CA LEU A 419 -21.35 10.80 7.56
C LEU A 419 -22.79 10.31 7.38
N LEU A 420 -23.10 9.07 7.77
CA LEU A 420 -24.44 8.49 7.61
C LEU A 420 -25.50 9.30 8.39
N LEU A 421 -25.18 9.74 9.61
CA LEU A 421 -26.04 10.59 10.42
C LEU A 421 -26.29 11.97 9.76
N ARG A 422 -25.27 12.59 9.17
CA ARG A 422 -25.43 13.84 8.40
C ARG A 422 -26.31 13.64 7.17
N LEU A 423 -26.14 12.55 6.42
CA LEU A 423 -27.01 12.22 5.28
C LEU A 423 -28.48 12.05 5.71
N VAL A 424 -28.74 11.32 6.80
CA VAL A 424 -30.09 11.17 7.38
C VAL A 424 -30.67 12.52 7.82
N GLN A 425 -29.90 13.34 8.54
CA GLN A 425 -30.33 14.67 8.99
C GLN A 425 -30.68 15.59 7.81
N VAL A 426 -29.87 15.58 6.75
CA VAL A 426 -30.06 16.41 5.54
C VAL A 426 -31.25 15.94 4.71
N ILE A 427 -31.54 14.64 4.64
CA ILE A 427 -32.75 14.12 3.98
C ILE A 427 -34.02 14.45 4.79
N LEU A 428 -33.95 14.45 6.12
CA LEU A 428 -35.08 14.78 6.99
C LEU A 428 -35.37 16.29 7.07
N ASN A 429 -34.34 17.13 7.19
CA ASN A 429 -34.46 18.58 7.42
C ASN A 429 -33.40 19.38 6.63
N PRO A 430 -33.43 19.38 5.29
CA PRO A 430 -32.36 19.94 4.46
C PRO A 430 -32.08 21.43 4.69
N GLN A 431 -33.09 22.21 5.11
CA GLN A 431 -32.93 23.63 5.43
C GLN A 431 -31.95 23.89 6.58
N ARG A 432 -31.73 22.93 7.47
CA ARG A 432 -30.78 23.07 8.60
C ARG A 432 -29.34 22.64 8.28
N ALA A 433 -29.07 22.15 7.07
CA ALA A 433 -27.74 21.64 6.70
C ALA A 433 -26.61 22.67 6.95
N TRP A 434 -26.87 23.95 6.69
CA TRP A 434 -25.92 25.05 6.92
C TRP A 434 -25.71 25.40 8.40
N GLU A 435 -26.75 25.22 9.22
CA GLU A 435 -26.71 25.44 10.67
C GLU A 435 -25.89 24.34 11.38
N THR A 436 -26.03 23.10 10.93
CA THR A 436 -25.35 21.92 11.50
C THR A 436 -23.89 21.76 11.07
N ALA A 437 -23.47 22.41 9.99
CA ALA A 437 -22.09 22.37 9.50
C ALA A 437 -21.14 23.19 10.38
N VAL A 438 -19.93 22.69 10.66
CA VAL A 438 -19.01 23.26 11.66
C VAL A 438 -17.74 23.84 11.01
N GLY A 439 -17.17 24.87 11.62
CA GLY A 439 -15.95 25.52 11.16
C GLY A 439 -16.19 26.72 10.24
N SER A 440 -15.14 27.07 9.47
CA SER A 440 -15.12 28.24 8.59
C SER A 440 -16.13 28.14 7.44
N THR A 441 -16.46 29.25 6.79
CA THR A 441 -17.34 29.25 5.61
C THR A 441 -16.83 28.29 4.52
N GLU A 442 -15.52 28.24 4.28
CA GLU A 442 -14.94 27.33 3.30
C GLU A 442 -15.03 25.86 3.77
N THR A 443 -14.84 25.58 5.06
CA THR A 443 -15.06 24.25 5.64
C THR A 443 -16.50 23.77 5.42
N ARG A 444 -17.48 24.64 5.70
CA ARG A 444 -18.92 24.34 5.49
C ARG A 444 -19.25 24.14 4.01
N LEU A 445 -18.70 24.95 3.11
CA LEU A 445 -18.91 24.79 1.66
C LEU A 445 -18.38 23.43 1.18
N ASN A 446 -17.16 23.05 1.59
CA ASN A 446 -16.60 21.74 1.26
C ASN A 446 -17.43 20.58 1.84
N GLU A 447 -17.98 20.73 3.04
CA GLU A 447 -18.95 19.78 3.62
C GLU A 447 -20.25 19.70 2.80
N MET A 448 -20.84 20.83 2.38
CA MET A 448 -22.02 20.83 1.49
C MET A 448 -21.74 20.09 0.19
N PHE A 449 -20.60 20.35 -0.49
CA PHE A 449 -20.24 19.66 -1.73
C PHE A 449 -19.87 18.18 -1.53
N TYR A 450 -19.39 17.79 -0.35
CA TYR A 450 -19.18 16.37 0.00
C TYR A 450 -20.51 15.64 0.21
N LEU A 451 -21.50 16.30 0.83
CA LEU A 451 -22.87 15.79 0.98
C LEU A 451 -23.61 15.72 -0.36
N ILE A 452 -23.51 16.76 -1.21
CA ILE A 452 -24.08 16.80 -2.56
C ILE A 452 -23.61 15.59 -3.38
N ARG A 453 -22.29 15.33 -3.43
CA ARG A 453 -21.73 14.15 -4.11
C ARG A 453 -22.28 12.83 -3.54
N ASN A 454 -22.27 12.66 -2.21
CA ASN A 454 -22.77 11.45 -1.54
C ASN A 454 -24.27 11.19 -1.74
N LEU A 455 -25.07 12.25 -1.96
CA LEU A 455 -26.49 12.17 -2.25
C LEU A 455 -26.76 11.89 -3.73
N LEU A 456 -26.05 12.54 -4.66
CA LEU A 456 -26.26 12.34 -6.11
C LEU A 456 -25.97 10.89 -6.55
N VAL A 457 -24.92 10.28 -5.99
CA VAL A 457 -24.63 8.83 -6.08
C VAL A 457 -25.87 7.97 -5.76
N ARG A 458 -26.58 8.31 -4.67
CA ARG A 458 -27.73 7.54 -4.19
C ARG A 458 -29.01 7.88 -4.93
N ALA A 459 -29.16 9.13 -5.38
CA ALA A 459 -30.25 9.55 -6.24
C ALA A 459 -30.33 8.66 -7.50
N ASN A 460 -29.18 8.39 -8.12
CA ASN A 460 -29.14 7.60 -9.34
C ASN A 460 -29.57 6.13 -9.14
N GLN A 461 -29.17 5.53 -8.02
CA GLN A 461 -29.53 4.14 -7.67
C GLN A 461 -31.00 3.95 -7.27
N CYS A 462 -31.71 5.02 -6.91
CA CYS A 462 -33.13 5.02 -6.61
C CYS A 462 -33.97 5.43 -7.83
N VAL A 463 -35.27 5.07 -7.84
CA VAL A 463 -36.24 5.49 -8.86
C VAL A 463 -37.47 6.14 -8.22
N GLY A 464 -38.26 6.86 -9.01
CA GLY A 464 -39.56 7.41 -8.58
C GLY A 464 -39.49 8.36 -7.37
N GLN A 465 -40.35 8.13 -6.38
CA GLN A 465 -40.49 8.99 -5.19
C GLN A 465 -39.25 9.00 -4.30
N ASP A 466 -38.50 7.89 -4.29
CA ASP A 466 -37.36 7.65 -3.41
C ASP A 466 -36.20 8.56 -3.84
N ARG A 467 -35.93 8.58 -5.16
CA ARG A 467 -35.03 9.56 -5.79
C ARG A 467 -35.50 10.99 -5.50
N ARG A 468 -36.80 11.27 -5.54
CA ARG A 468 -37.33 12.64 -5.33
C ARG A 468 -36.99 13.22 -3.96
N ARG A 469 -36.99 12.42 -2.89
CA ARG A 469 -36.54 12.89 -1.55
C ARG A 469 -35.07 13.32 -1.56
N ILE A 470 -34.21 12.54 -2.21
CA ILE A 470 -32.78 12.81 -2.32
C ILE A 470 -32.54 14.10 -3.13
N LEU A 471 -33.24 14.23 -4.26
CA LEU A 471 -33.19 15.43 -5.11
C LEU A 471 -33.66 16.69 -4.37
N ASN A 472 -34.75 16.63 -3.60
CA ASN A 472 -35.21 17.76 -2.77
C ASN A 472 -34.12 18.22 -1.79
N ALA A 473 -33.38 17.28 -1.17
CA ALA A 473 -32.28 17.63 -0.28
C ALA A 473 -31.11 18.28 -1.04
N ILE A 474 -30.68 17.69 -2.17
CA ILE A 474 -29.63 18.24 -3.05
C ILE A 474 -29.97 19.67 -3.48
N GLN A 475 -31.21 19.94 -3.89
CA GLN A 475 -31.67 21.26 -4.34
C GLN A 475 -31.44 22.35 -3.29
N VAL A 476 -31.67 22.06 -2.02
CA VAL A 476 -31.45 22.99 -0.91
C VAL A 476 -29.96 23.21 -0.65
N LEU A 477 -29.14 22.15 -0.69
CA LEU A 477 -27.68 22.28 -0.57
C LEU A 477 -27.09 23.18 -1.66
N LEU A 478 -27.53 23.00 -2.91
CA LEU A 478 -27.11 23.82 -4.06
C LEU A 478 -27.50 25.30 -3.93
N ASN A 479 -28.56 25.62 -3.18
CA ASN A 479 -28.94 27.01 -2.91
C ASN A 479 -28.03 27.68 -1.87
N PHE A 480 -27.42 26.92 -0.95
CA PHE A 480 -26.41 27.46 -0.02
C PHE A 480 -25.06 27.74 -0.71
N THR A 481 -24.66 26.93 -1.70
CA THR A 481 -23.33 27.04 -2.33
C THR A 481 -23.23 28.07 -3.45
N GLN A 482 -24.37 28.44 -4.06
CA GLN A 482 -24.46 29.20 -5.32
C GLN A 482 -23.66 30.52 -5.36
N HIS A 483 -23.57 31.25 -4.24
CA HIS A 483 -22.92 32.57 -4.19
C HIS A 483 -21.40 32.51 -3.94
N ARG A 484 -20.81 31.33 -3.74
CA ARG A 484 -19.40 31.17 -3.35
C ARG A 484 -18.59 30.29 -4.29
N ARG A 485 -19.18 29.20 -4.79
CA ARG A 485 -18.58 28.34 -5.83
C ARG A 485 -19.58 28.15 -6.97
N PRO A 486 -19.84 29.19 -7.78
CA PRO A 486 -20.92 29.18 -8.76
C PRO A 486 -20.73 28.10 -9.84
N ALA A 487 -19.52 27.93 -10.40
CA ALA A 487 -19.26 26.95 -11.46
C ALA A 487 -19.55 25.49 -11.01
N GLU A 488 -19.04 25.10 -9.84
CA GLU A 488 -19.30 23.78 -9.23
C GLU A 488 -20.78 23.60 -8.87
N THR A 489 -21.41 24.66 -8.35
CA THR A 489 -22.86 24.63 -8.04
C THR A 489 -23.70 24.43 -9.29
N GLN A 490 -23.41 25.14 -10.39
CA GLN A 490 -24.17 25.00 -11.63
C GLN A 490 -23.93 23.64 -12.29
N PHE A 491 -22.71 23.09 -12.23
CA PHE A 491 -22.43 21.72 -12.68
C PHE A 491 -23.31 20.68 -11.96
N TYR A 492 -23.32 20.67 -10.62
CA TYR A 492 -24.17 19.77 -9.85
C TYR A 492 -25.68 20.09 -9.97
N ARG A 493 -26.05 21.34 -10.28
CA ARG A 493 -27.44 21.74 -10.57
C ARG A 493 -27.93 21.23 -11.93
N GLY A 494 -27.07 21.17 -12.94
CA GLY A 494 -27.34 20.51 -14.23
C GLY A 494 -27.62 19.02 -14.03
N LEU A 495 -26.75 18.32 -13.29
CA LEU A 495 -26.93 16.90 -12.92
C LEU A 495 -28.22 16.65 -12.10
N TYR A 496 -28.54 17.54 -11.15
CA TYR A 496 -29.81 17.51 -10.41
C TYR A 496 -31.02 17.60 -11.34
N HIS A 497 -31.02 18.53 -12.31
CA HIS A 497 -32.15 18.68 -13.24
C HIS A 497 -32.27 17.50 -14.21
N TYR A 498 -31.15 16.90 -14.65
CA TYR A 498 -31.16 15.69 -15.46
C TYR A 498 -31.80 14.51 -14.69
N LEU A 499 -31.43 14.31 -13.41
CA LEU A 499 -31.97 13.23 -12.59
C LEU A 499 -33.43 13.45 -12.13
N ASP A 500 -33.89 14.69 -11.98
CA ASP A 500 -35.31 15.02 -11.79
C ASP A 500 -36.12 14.79 -13.08
N ALA A 501 -35.56 15.10 -14.26
CA ALA A 501 -36.23 14.86 -15.54
C ALA A 501 -36.56 13.37 -15.76
N GLU A 502 -35.63 12.47 -15.43
CA GLU A 502 -35.82 11.02 -15.58
C GLU A 502 -37.04 10.48 -14.83
N ILE A 503 -37.42 11.05 -13.68
CA ILE A 503 -38.51 10.57 -12.82
C ILE A 503 -39.88 11.24 -13.05
N GLN A 504 -40.01 12.20 -13.97
CA GLN A 504 -41.33 12.79 -14.27
C GLN A 504 -42.22 11.79 -15.03
N VAL A 505 -43.49 11.67 -14.64
CA VAL A 505 -44.42 10.69 -15.26
C VAL A 505 -44.81 11.08 -16.69
N LEU A 506 -44.98 12.37 -16.97
CA LEU A 506 -45.42 12.87 -18.28
C LEU A 506 -44.22 13.19 -19.18
N GLN A 507 -44.23 12.72 -20.44
CA GLN A 507 -43.14 12.98 -21.39
C GLN A 507 -42.88 14.49 -21.62
N LYS A 508 -43.93 15.31 -21.66
CA LYS A 508 -43.80 16.78 -21.72
C LYS A 508 -43.03 17.35 -20.52
N ALA A 509 -43.17 16.75 -19.34
CA ALA A 509 -42.44 17.13 -18.14
C ALA A 509 -41.00 16.59 -18.12
N LYS A 510 -40.74 15.39 -18.66
CA LYS A 510 -39.37 14.87 -18.88
C LYS A 510 -38.58 15.80 -19.81
N LYS A 511 -39.12 16.09 -21.00
CA LYS A 511 -38.50 16.96 -22.02
C LYS A 511 -38.21 18.37 -21.46
N ALA A 512 -39.16 18.97 -20.74
CA ALA A 512 -38.95 20.25 -20.05
C ALA A 512 -37.98 20.20 -18.86
N GLY A 513 -37.76 19.02 -18.25
CA GLY A 513 -36.74 18.82 -17.23
C GLY A 513 -35.34 18.77 -17.83
N TYR A 514 -35.15 17.99 -18.90
CA TYR A 514 -33.88 17.93 -19.62
C TYR A 514 -33.51 19.28 -20.25
N GLN A 515 -34.47 20.06 -20.76
CA GLN A 515 -34.21 21.43 -21.24
C GLN A 515 -33.60 22.33 -20.14
N ARG A 516 -34.08 22.25 -18.89
CA ARG A 516 -33.44 22.99 -17.76
C ARG A 516 -32.06 22.45 -17.40
N ALA A 517 -31.84 21.15 -17.53
CA ALA A 517 -30.52 20.55 -17.32
C ALA A 517 -29.50 21.03 -18.36
N GLU A 518 -29.93 21.15 -19.62
CA GLU A 518 -29.17 21.75 -20.72
C GLU A 518 -28.86 23.22 -20.46
N GLU A 519 -29.88 24.04 -20.19
CA GLU A 519 -29.77 25.49 -19.92
C GLU A 519 -28.74 25.78 -18.82
N VAL A 520 -28.84 25.09 -17.68
CA VAL A 520 -27.93 25.27 -16.54
C VAL A 520 -26.52 24.76 -16.85
N SER A 521 -26.37 23.65 -17.56
CA SER A 521 -25.06 23.09 -17.88
C SER A 521 -24.27 23.93 -18.90
N ARG A 522 -24.99 24.62 -19.80
CA ARG A 522 -24.43 25.53 -20.82
C ARG A 522 -23.61 26.69 -20.20
N GLU A 523 -24.03 27.18 -19.04
CA GLU A 523 -23.39 28.31 -18.33
C GLU A 523 -22.10 27.94 -17.59
N VAL A 524 -21.81 26.65 -17.40
CA VAL A 524 -20.64 26.18 -16.64
C VAL A 524 -19.35 26.49 -17.38
N LYS A 525 -18.33 26.97 -16.66
CA LYS A 525 -17.01 27.38 -17.17
C LYS A 525 -15.90 26.94 -16.22
N GLY A 526 -14.69 26.80 -16.73
CA GLY A 526 -13.52 26.37 -15.95
C GLY A 526 -13.48 24.85 -15.76
N GLU A 527 -13.08 24.39 -14.59
CA GLU A 527 -12.78 22.97 -14.29
C GLU A 527 -13.89 21.98 -14.70
N PHE A 528 -15.16 22.37 -14.56
CA PHE A 528 -16.30 21.50 -14.86
C PHE A 528 -16.83 21.63 -16.30
N GLU A 529 -16.22 22.46 -17.16
CA GLU A 529 -16.83 22.83 -18.45
C GLU A 529 -17.03 21.64 -19.41
N TRP A 530 -16.07 20.71 -19.53
CA TRP A 530 -16.21 19.59 -20.46
C TRP A 530 -17.25 18.57 -20.02
N GLU A 531 -17.28 18.20 -18.74
CA GLU A 531 -18.32 17.31 -18.20
C GLU A 531 -19.69 18.00 -18.23
N ALA A 532 -19.78 19.31 -17.98
CA ALA A 532 -21.02 20.06 -18.13
C ALA A 532 -21.51 20.10 -19.59
N ARG A 533 -20.64 20.33 -20.58
CA ARG A 533 -20.99 20.21 -22.01
C ARG A 533 -21.46 18.78 -22.36
N TYR A 534 -20.93 17.76 -21.70
CA TYR A 534 -21.38 16.38 -21.86
C TYR A 534 -22.77 16.14 -21.24
N VAL A 535 -23.04 16.63 -20.02
CA VAL A 535 -24.39 16.64 -19.40
C VAL A 535 -25.38 17.42 -20.27
N GLN A 536 -24.96 18.55 -20.87
CA GLN A 536 -25.74 19.35 -21.80
C GLN A 536 -26.13 18.55 -23.06
N ALA A 537 -25.16 17.89 -23.70
CA ALA A 537 -25.41 17.06 -24.89
C ALA A 537 -26.29 15.83 -24.59
N ARG A 538 -26.07 15.16 -23.46
CA ARG A 538 -26.93 14.08 -22.93
C ARG A 538 -28.36 14.56 -22.70
N SER A 539 -28.52 15.76 -22.13
CA SER A 539 -29.83 16.37 -21.89
C SER A 539 -30.58 16.66 -23.19
N LEU A 540 -29.91 17.23 -24.21
CA LEU A 540 -30.49 17.46 -25.53
C LEU A 540 -30.94 16.16 -26.20
N LEU A 541 -30.11 15.10 -26.14
CA LEU A 541 -30.45 13.78 -26.68
C LEU A 541 -31.69 13.20 -25.97
N SER A 542 -31.74 13.24 -24.63
CA SER A 542 -32.90 12.79 -23.85
C SER A 542 -34.13 13.69 -24.00
N ALA A 543 -33.96 14.92 -24.50
CA ALA A 543 -35.01 15.83 -24.93
C ALA A 543 -35.41 15.65 -26.41
N GLU A 544 -34.84 14.69 -27.14
CA GLU A 544 -35.06 14.44 -28.58
C GLU A 544 -34.64 15.64 -29.48
N ASP A 545 -33.77 16.53 -29.00
CA ASP A 545 -33.14 17.59 -29.80
C ASP A 545 -31.83 17.07 -30.40
N TYR A 546 -31.99 16.24 -31.43
CA TYR A 546 -30.89 15.49 -32.03
C TYR A 546 -29.85 16.39 -32.70
N ASP A 547 -30.25 17.51 -33.33
CA ASP A 547 -29.33 18.38 -34.06
C ASP A 547 -28.43 19.21 -33.12
N ASN A 548 -28.98 19.76 -32.04
CA ASN A 548 -28.16 20.44 -31.04
C ASN A 548 -27.30 19.44 -30.25
N ALA A 549 -27.83 18.26 -29.90
CA ALA A 549 -27.05 17.19 -29.27
C ALA A 549 -25.85 16.78 -30.14
N LYS A 550 -26.09 16.53 -31.44
CA LYS A 550 -25.08 16.18 -32.44
C LYS A 550 -23.94 17.19 -32.48
N ARG A 551 -24.29 18.49 -32.54
CA ARG A 551 -23.30 19.58 -32.57
C ARG A 551 -22.37 19.53 -31.36
N ILE A 552 -22.91 19.37 -30.15
CA ILE A 552 -22.09 19.37 -28.94
C ILE A 552 -21.27 18.07 -28.81
N PHE A 553 -21.82 16.90 -29.18
CA PHE A 553 -21.03 15.67 -29.23
C PHE A 553 -19.86 15.76 -30.23
N ILE A 554 -20.05 16.42 -31.39
CA ILE A 554 -18.95 16.68 -32.34
C ILE A 554 -17.86 17.56 -31.71
N GLN A 555 -18.22 18.59 -30.95
CA GLN A 555 -17.24 19.40 -30.22
C GLN A 555 -16.53 18.58 -29.13
N LEU A 556 -17.24 17.76 -28.36
CA LEU A 556 -16.64 16.88 -27.35
C LEU A 556 -15.67 15.84 -27.95
N ILE A 557 -15.93 15.35 -29.17
CA ILE A 557 -15.04 14.45 -29.90
C ILE A 557 -13.82 15.21 -30.45
N ASN A 558 -14.03 16.35 -31.13
CA ASN A 558 -12.98 17.06 -31.86
C ASN A 558 -12.09 17.95 -30.96
N GLU A 559 -12.65 18.56 -29.92
CA GLU A 559 -11.95 19.48 -29.01
C GLU A 559 -11.47 18.76 -27.74
N ALA A 560 -12.28 17.86 -27.17
CA ALA A 560 -12.04 17.22 -25.87
C ALA A 560 -11.75 15.70 -25.95
N LYS A 561 -11.61 15.15 -27.17
CA LYS A 561 -11.28 13.74 -27.47
C LYS A 561 -12.22 12.68 -26.85
N SER A 562 -13.46 13.04 -26.53
CA SER A 562 -14.37 12.15 -25.80
C SER A 562 -14.73 10.89 -26.58
N LEU A 563 -14.47 9.72 -26.00
CA LEU A 563 -15.03 8.46 -26.48
C LEU A 563 -16.50 8.28 -26.05
N ARG A 564 -16.89 8.80 -24.87
CA ARG A 564 -18.29 8.78 -24.41
C ARG A 564 -19.22 9.53 -25.39
N ALA A 565 -18.76 10.65 -25.93
CA ALA A 565 -19.46 11.38 -26.98
C ALA A 565 -19.57 10.61 -28.30
N VAL A 566 -18.62 9.73 -28.65
CA VAL A 566 -18.74 8.85 -29.84
C VAL A 566 -19.91 7.88 -29.68
N TYR A 567 -20.09 7.30 -28.49
CA TYR A 567 -21.23 6.41 -28.22
C TYR A 567 -22.57 7.11 -28.45
N PHE A 568 -22.76 8.29 -27.86
CA PHE A 568 -24.02 9.03 -27.98
C PHE A 568 -24.21 9.73 -29.33
N LEU A 569 -23.14 10.07 -30.05
CA LEU A 569 -23.22 10.42 -31.46
C LEU A 569 -23.71 9.23 -32.31
N GLY A 570 -23.31 8.00 -31.95
CA GLY A 570 -23.87 6.76 -32.49
C GLY A 570 -25.38 6.65 -32.24
N GLU A 571 -25.82 6.90 -31.00
CA GLU A 571 -27.25 6.93 -30.66
C GLU A 571 -28.03 8.02 -31.42
N VAL A 572 -27.48 9.23 -31.57
CA VAL A 572 -28.05 10.28 -32.44
C VAL A 572 -28.22 9.76 -33.86
N PHE A 573 -27.16 9.23 -34.48
CA PHE A 573 -27.24 8.70 -35.84
C PHE A 573 -28.21 7.52 -35.98
N ARG A 574 -28.34 6.68 -34.95
CA ARG A 574 -29.33 5.59 -34.89
C ARG A 574 -30.76 6.12 -34.87
N MET A 575 -31.06 7.14 -34.07
CA MET A 575 -32.39 7.76 -34.03
C MET A 575 -32.70 8.51 -35.34
N THR A 576 -31.72 9.16 -35.96
CA THR A 576 -31.87 9.81 -37.28
C THR A 576 -31.65 8.86 -38.47
N GLN A 577 -31.75 7.55 -38.27
CA GLN A 577 -31.70 6.49 -39.30
C GLN A 577 -30.42 6.47 -40.19
N ASN A 578 -29.31 7.08 -39.77
CA ASN A 578 -28.01 6.95 -40.41
C ASN A 578 -27.24 5.77 -39.79
N TYR A 579 -27.67 4.55 -40.12
CA TYR A 579 -27.13 3.33 -39.51
C TYR A 579 -25.66 3.10 -39.85
N GLU A 580 -25.18 3.55 -41.01
CA GLU A 580 -23.74 3.46 -41.36
C GLU A 580 -22.85 4.33 -40.47
N ALA A 581 -23.24 5.58 -40.18
CA ALA A 581 -22.50 6.42 -39.25
C ALA A 581 -22.61 5.89 -37.80
N ALA A 582 -23.78 5.38 -37.40
CA ALA A 582 -23.99 4.76 -36.09
C ALA A 582 -23.09 3.53 -35.89
N ARG A 583 -23.02 2.62 -36.87
CA ARG A 583 -22.11 1.45 -36.87
C ARG A 583 -20.67 1.86 -36.63
N ALA A 584 -20.16 2.82 -37.40
CA ALA A 584 -18.79 3.27 -37.28
C ALA A 584 -18.50 3.91 -35.91
N CYS A 585 -19.47 4.61 -35.30
CA CYS A 585 -19.37 5.09 -33.92
C CYS A 585 -19.28 3.93 -32.92
N TYR A 586 -20.23 2.99 -32.91
CA TYR A 586 -20.21 1.85 -31.98
C TYR A 586 -18.99 0.96 -32.15
N GLN A 587 -18.55 0.71 -33.40
CA GLN A 587 -17.33 -0.03 -33.69
C GLN A 587 -16.08 0.69 -33.17
N THR A 588 -16.04 2.02 -33.26
CA THR A 588 -14.93 2.81 -32.69
C THR A 588 -14.91 2.75 -31.17
N VAL A 589 -16.08 2.82 -30.52
CA VAL A 589 -16.21 2.60 -29.07
C VAL A 589 -15.73 1.19 -28.72
N MET A 590 -16.30 0.14 -29.32
CA MET A 590 -15.90 -1.25 -29.08
C MET A 590 -14.42 -1.51 -29.33
N ASN A 591 -13.80 -0.89 -30.34
CA ASN A 591 -12.36 -1.05 -30.60
C ASN A 591 -11.51 -0.38 -29.51
N LYS A 592 -11.91 0.81 -29.04
CA LYS A 592 -11.19 1.58 -28.03
C LYS A 592 -11.38 1.01 -26.62
N THR A 593 -12.58 0.53 -26.29
CA THR A 593 -12.91 -0.17 -25.02
C THR A 593 -12.80 -1.69 -25.09
N SER A 594 -12.26 -2.23 -26.19
CA SER A 594 -12.05 -3.68 -26.39
C SER A 594 -11.31 -4.32 -25.22
N ASN A 595 -10.33 -3.59 -24.68
CA ASN A 595 -9.52 -3.97 -23.53
C ASN A 595 -10.30 -4.18 -22.23
N ARG A 596 -11.59 -3.79 -22.13
CA ARG A 596 -12.46 -3.93 -20.93
C ARG A 596 -11.78 -3.60 -19.60
N ARG A 597 -10.98 -2.53 -19.54
CA ARG A 597 -10.46 -2.06 -18.25
C ARG A 597 -11.61 -1.50 -17.40
N GLU A 598 -11.35 -1.32 -16.11
CA GLU A 598 -12.25 -0.65 -15.15
C GLU A 598 -12.89 0.62 -15.73
N GLY A 599 -14.22 0.59 -15.95
CA GLY A 599 -15.03 1.64 -16.58
C GLY A 599 -15.22 1.55 -18.10
N GLU A 600 -14.37 0.80 -18.84
CA GLU A 600 -14.48 0.60 -20.29
C GLU A 600 -15.59 -0.41 -20.65
N GLU A 601 -15.83 -1.42 -19.81
CA GLU A 601 -16.72 -2.53 -20.14
C GLU A 601 -18.18 -2.11 -20.39
N ILE A 602 -18.72 -1.16 -19.61
CA ILE A 602 -20.09 -0.68 -19.83
C ILE A 602 -20.25 -0.10 -21.23
N TRP A 603 -19.26 0.65 -21.72
CA TRP A 603 -19.27 1.19 -23.08
C TRP A 603 -19.07 0.10 -24.13
N TYR A 604 -18.22 -0.90 -23.88
CA TYR A 604 -18.07 -2.06 -24.76
C TYR A 604 -19.39 -2.84 -24.91
N ASN A 605 -20.03 -3.20 -23.80
CA ASN A 605 -21.26 -3.98 -23.76
C ASN A 605 -22.44 -3.18 -24.33
N ASN A 606 -22.59 -1.89 -23.98
CA ASN A 606 -23.60 -1.02 -24.56
C ASN A 606 -23.43 -0.87 -26.09
N ALA A 607 -22.20 -0.62 -26.56
CA ALA A 607 -21.92 -0.51 -28.00
C ALA A 607 -22.14 -1.83 -28.74
N GLN A 608 -21.80 -2.98 -28.12
CA GLN A 608 -22.08 -4.29 -28.69
C GLN A 608 -23.59 -4.57 -28.79
N VAL A 609 -24.38 -4.21 -27.77
CA VAL A 609 -25.85 -4.34 -27.80
C VAL A 609 -26.44 -3.42 -28.88
N ALA A 610 -26.07 -2.14 -28.91
CA ALA A 610 -26.57 -1.18 -29.89
C ALA A 610 -26.22 -1.59 -31.34
N LEU A 611 -25.00 -2.12 -31.57
CA LEU A 611 -24.57 -2.64 -32.87
C LEU A 611 -25.40 -3.86 -33.31
N ARG A 612 -25.75 -4.77 -32.39
CA ARG A 612 -26.68 -5.89 -32.66
C ARG A 612 -28.08 -5.38 -33.01
N THR A 613 -28.60 -4.38 -32.29
CA THR A 613 -29.92 -3.79 -32.57
C THR A 613 -30.04 -3.22 -33.98
N ILE A 614 -28.95 -2.73 -34.58
CA ILE A 614 -28.93 -2.22 -35.96
C ILE A 614 -28.27 -3.16 -36.98
N GLN A 615 -28.06 -4.44 -36.65
CA GLN A 615 -27.30 -5.36 -37.49
C GLN A 615 -27.95 -5.59 -38.88
N GLN A 616 -29.28 -5.62 -38.97
CA GLN A 616 -30.02 -5.79 -40.23
C GLN A 616 -30.56 -4.48 -40.83
N ALA A 617 -30.41 -3.34 -40.15
CA ALA A 617 -30.89 -2.06 -40.65
C ALA A 617 -30.12 -1.59 -41.91
N GLN A 618 -30.75 -0.86 -42.81
CA GLN A 618 -30.09 -0.27 -43.98
C GLN A 618 -30.50 1.20 -44.14
N GLY A 619 -29.59 2.00 -44.70
CA GLY A 619 -29.73 3.46 -44.82
C GLY A 619 -28.61 4.22 -44.08
N GLY A 620 -28.36 5.45 -44.54
CA GLY A 620 -27.30 6.31 -44.03
C GLY A 620 -26.08 6.44 -44.96
N THR A 621 -25.12 7.27 -44.54
CA THR A 621 -23.82 7.47 -45.20
C THR A 621 -22.74 7.75 -44.15
N ARG A 622 -21.54 7.23 -44.39
CA ARG A 622 -20.35 7.50 -43.56
C ARG A 622 -19.80 8.91 -43.76
N GLU A 623 -20.20 9.62 -44.82
CA GLU A 623 -19.75 11.00 -45.10
C GLU A 623 -20.07 11.96 -43.95
N ALA A 624 -21.12 11.67 -43.18
CA ALA A 624 -21.49 12.39 -41.96
C ALA A 624 -20.41 12.35 -40.86
N LEU A 625 -19.38 11.52 -40.99
CA LEU A 625 -18.21 11.41 -40.10
C LEU A 625 -16.95 12.08 -40.66
N ASN A 626 -16.93 12.56 -41.91
CA ASN A 626 -15.71 13.05 -42.58
C ASN A 626 -15.02 14.25 -41.88
N GLN A 627 -15.74 14.95 -40.99
CA GLN A 627 -15.23 16.09 -40.20
C GLN A 627 -15.17 15.77 -38.68
N ILE A 628 -15.34 14.50 -38.30
CA ILE A 628 -15.49 14.07 -36.90
C ILE A 628 -14.38 13.07 -36.57
N ARG A 629 -13.48 13.46 -35.67
CA ARG A 629 -12.22 12.78 -35.35
C ARG A 629 -12.41 11.57 -34.44
N ILE A 630 -13.40 10.72 -34.70
CA ILE A 630 -13.78 9.59 -33.83
C ILE A 630 -12.60 8.66 -33.50
N GLN A 631 -11.61 8.52 -34.39
CA GLN A 631 -10.41 7.70 -34.15
C GLN A 631 -9.34 8.38 -33.26
N GLU A 632 -9.35 9.70 -33.12
CA GLU A 632 -8.40 10.45 -32.25
C GLU A 632 -8.83 10.47 -30.78
N THR A 633 -9.96 9.84 -30.45
CA THR A 633 -10.56 9.85 -29.10
C THR A 633 -9.81 9.01 -28.07
N GLU A 634 -9.95 9.37 -26.80
CA GLU A 634 -9.26 8.80 -25.65
C GLU A 634 -10.27 8.42 -24.56
N PHE A 635 -9.92 7.43 -23.72
CA PHE A 635 -10.75 6.98 -22.60
C PHE A 635 -9.88 6.35 -21.49
N PRO A 636 -10.26 6.46 -20.20
CA PRO A 636 -11.30 7.34 -19.67
C PRO A 636 -10.89 8.81 -19.75
N GLU A 637 -11.82 9.70 -20.06
CA GLU A 637 -11.55 11.13 -20.09
C GLU A 637 -11.20 11.68 -18.69
N ARG A 638 -10.24 12.61 -18.62
CA ARG A 638 -9.77 13.20 -17.35
C ARG A 638 -10.06 14.69 -17.27
N TRP A 639 -11.35 15.03 -17.28
CA TRP A 639 -11.80 16.42 -17.35
C TRP A 639 -11.95 17.14 -16.01
N ILE A 640 -12.18 16.41 -14.91
CA ILE A 640 -12.35 16.95 -13.55
C ILE A 640 -11.18 16.51 -12.66
N GLN A 641 -10.88 17.24 -11.57
CA GLN A 641 -9.89 16.84 -10.57
C GLN A 641 -10.06 15.41 -10.05
N LYS A 642 -8.90 14.77 -9.82
CA LYS A 642 -8.74 13.40 -9.31
C LYS A 642 -9.41 13.23 -7.94
N GLY A 643 -10.60 12.63 -7.92
CA GLY A 643 -11.39 12.38 -6.69
C GLY A 643 -12.82 12.94 -6.72
N ILE A 644 -13.22 13.61 -7.80
CA ILE A 644 -14.63 13.81 -8.15
C ILE A 644 -14.96 12.80 -9.26
N PRO A 645 -15.92 11.88 -9.09
CA PRO A 645 -16.28 10.95 -10.15
C PRO A 645 -17.13 11.63 -11.23
N ASP A 646 -17.04 11.15 -12.47
CA ASP A 646 -17.79 11.67 -13.63
C ASP A 646 -19.27 11.23 -13.67
N MET A 647 -20.05 11.75 -14.63
CA MET A 647 -21.49 11.49 -14.74
C MET A 647 -21.82 9.99 -14.85
N ASP A 648 -20.99 9.21 -15.54
CA ASP A 648 -21.28 7.80 -15.82
C ASP A 648 -20.68 6.87 -14.76
N GLN A 649 -19.57 7.27 -14.10
CA GLN A 649 -19.15 6.69 -12.83
C GLN A 649 -20.24 6.82 -11.74
N TRP A 650 -21.15 7.80 -11.85
CA TRP A 650 -22.32 7.89 -10.97
C TRP A 650 -23.48 6.99 -11.38
N VAL A 651 -23.48 6.46 -12.61
CA VAL A 651 -24.47 5.50 -13.13
C VAL A 651 -24.02 4.06 -12.87
N ASP A 652 -22.72 3.80 -12.98
CA ASP A 652 -22.10 2.48 -12.88
C ASP A 652 -22.33 1.80 -11.50
N PRO A 653 -23.14 0.73 -11.42
CA PRO A 653 -23.31 -0.01 -10.17
C PRO A 653 -22.02 -0.72 -9.74
N ALA A 654 -21.17 -1.14 -10.68
CA ALA A 654 -19.90 -1.79 -10.41
C ALA A 654 -18.87 -0.79 -9.82
N TYR A 655 -18.87 0.48 -10.22
CA TYR A 655 -18.06 1.52 -9.57
C TYR A 655 -18.38 1.66 -8.07
N PHE A 656 -19.66 1.68 -7.69
CA PHE A 656 -20.05 1.71 -6.27
C PHE A 656 -19.83 0.38 -5.56
N LYS A 657 -20.07 -0.75 -6.23
CA LYS A 657 -19.74 -2.09 -5.73
C LYS A 657 -18.25 -2.14 -5.40
N PHE A 658 -17.39 -1.73 -6.34
CA PHE A 658 -15.93 -1.69 -6.23
C PHE A 658 -15.45 -0.78 -5.11
N HIS A 659 -15.95 0.44 -4.98
CA HIS A 659 -15.53 1.33 -3.88
C HIS A 659 -16.03 0.86 -2.51
N TYR A 660 -17.21 0.25 -2.41
CA TYR A 660 -17.68 -0.37 -1.17
C TYR A 660 -16.86 -1.62 -0.83
N LEU A 661 -16.59 -2.46 -1.82
CA LEU A 661 -15.66 -3.59 -1.73
C LEU A 661 -14.26 -3.16 -1.33
N GLN A 662 -13.75 -2.04 -1.84
CA GLN A 662 -12.45 -1.53 -1.45
C GLN A 662 -12.49 -1.12 0.03
N SER A 663 -13.54 -0.42 0.49
CA SER A 663 -13.75 -0.10 1.91
C SER A 663 -13.76 -1.35 2.79
N GLU A 664 -14.54 -2.37 2.44
CA GLU A 664 -14.66 -3.58 3.27
C GLU A 664 -13.54 -4.60 3.06
N TRP A 665 -12.82 -4.56 1.92
CA TRP A 665 -11.56 -5.28 1.70
C TRP A 665 -10.43 -4.62 2.49
N GLU A 666 -10.36 -3.28 2.55
CA GLU A 666 -9.45 -2.59 3.44
C GLU A 666 -9.80 -2.84 4.91
N PHE A 667 -11.09 -2.99 5.25
CA PHE A 667 -11.53 -3.41 6.59
C PHE A 667 -11.17 -4.88 6.86
N PHE A 668 -11.28 -5.77 5.87
CA PHE A 668 -10.83 -7.17 5.93
C PHE A 668 -9.31 -7.30 6.02
N VAL A 669 -8.55 -6.42 5.38
CA VAL A 669 -7.10 -6.31 5.60
C VAL A 669 -6.83 -5.84 7.03
N LYS A 670 -7.44 -4.75 7.48
CA LYS A 670 -7.17 -4.16 8.81
C LYS A 670 -7.62 -5.06 9.98
N PHE A 671 -8.69 -5.84 9.82
CA PHE A 671 -9.33 -6.61 10.90
C PHE A 671 -9.66 -8.08 10.56
N GLY A 672 -9.07 -8.62 9.48
CA GLY A 672 -9.25 -10.01 9.03
C GLY A 672 -8.62 -11.07 9.93
N ILE A 673 -8.74 -12.32 9.49
CA ILE A 673 -8.78 -13.59 10.25
C ILE A 673 -7.88 -13.68 11.50
N PHE A 674 -8.45 -14.23 12.57
CA PHE A 674 -7.82 -14.54 13.86
C PHE A 674 -6.60 -15.48 13.72
N LYS A 675 -5.37 -15.01 14.00
CA LYS A 675 -4.19 -15.89 14.10
C LYS A 675 -4.24 -16.72 15.38
N ARG A 676 -4.23 -18.06 15.25
CA ARG A 676 -4.06 -18.98 16.40
C ARG A 676 -2.60 -19.36 16.69
N THR A 677 -1.70 -19.24 15.72
CA THR A 677 -0.25 -19.41 15.94
C THR A 677 0.43 -18.06 16.22
N PRO A 678 1.38 -18.00 17.17
CA PRO A 678 2.27 -16.86 17.29
C PRO A 678 3.14 -16.78 16.03
N TYR A 679 2.99 -15.71 15.28
CA TYR A 679 3.93 -15.38 14.21
C TYR A 679 5.28 -15.05 14.86
N PRO A 680 6.41 -15.66 14.46
CA PRO A 680 7.73 -15.24 14.95
C PRO A 680 7.91 -13.76 14.63
N SER A 681 7.92 -12.91 15.66
CA SER A 681 7.96 -11.45 15.51
C SER A 681 9.21 -10.96 14.77
N VAL A 682 10.26 -11.80 14.76
CA VAL A 682 11.51 -11.66 14.02
C VAL A 682 11.31 -11.58 12.49
N TYR A 683 10.21 -12.11 11.96
CA TYR A 683 9.93 -12.20 10.51
C TYR A 683 8.64 -11.47 10.08
N ALA A 684 8.17 -10.48 10.84
CA ALA A 684 7.15 -9.56 10.36
C ALA A 684 7.70 -8.71 9.18
N PRO A 685 7.19 -8.82 7.95
CA PRO A 685 7.80 -8.15 6.80
C PRO A 685 7.66 -6.62 6.90
N ASN A 686 8.79 -5.92 6.74
CA ASN A 686 8.93 -4.48 6.98
C ASN A 686 7.98 -3.58 6.16
N GLU A 687 7.43 -4.10 5.05
CA GLU A 687 6.66 -3.34 4.04
C GLU A 687 5.19 -3.79 3.92
N SER A 688 4.68 -4.56 4.89
CA SER A 688 3.27 -4.97 4.87
C SER A 688 2.31 -3.77 4.91
N ARG A 689 1.42 -3.66 3.91
CA ARG A 689 0.40 -2.59 3.82
C ARG A 689 -0.52 -2.49 5.04
N PHE A 690 -0.65 -3.55 5.82
CA PHE A 690 -1.36 -3.57 7.11
C PHE A 690 -0.79 -2.54 8.12
N LYS A 691 0.48 -2.16 7.96
CA LYS A 691 1.18 -1.15 8.79
C LYS A 691 0.98 0.30 8.31
N ILE A 692 0.43 0.51 7.10
CA ILE A 692 0.45 1.81 6.40
C ILE A 692 -0.84 2.62 6.62
N SER A 693 -1.93 2.00 7.10
CA SER A 693 -3.23 2.67 7.29
C SER A 693 -3.48 3.15 8.72
N ASP A 694 -4.22 4.26 8.85
CA ASP A 694 -4.52 4.98 10.11
C ASP A 694 -5.23 4.14 11.20
N LEU A 695 -4.44 3.42 12.00
CA LEU A 695 -4.89 2.66 13.17
C LEU A 695 -4.57 3.37 14.51
N GLY A 696 -3.95 4.55 14.47
CA GLY A 696 -3.36 5.25 15.63
C GLY A 696 -4.34 5.77 16.70
N THR A 697 -5.64 5.56 16.55
CA THR A 697 -6.68 6.13 17.44
C THR A 697 -7.70 5.10 17.96
N LEU A 698 -7.41 3.81 17.81
CA LEU A 698 -8.29 2.73 18.25
C LEU A 698 -8.06 2.35 19.72
N THR A 699 -9.06 2.57 20.56
CA THR A 699 -9.00 2.31 22.02
C THR A 699 -9.20 0.83 22.36
N GLY A 700 -8.20 0.02 22.01
CA GLY A 700 -7.93 -1.29 22.61
C GLY A 700 -7.43 -2.37 21.64
N GLY A 701 -7.21 -3.59 22.15
CA GLY A 701 -6.73 -4.74 21.37
C GLY A 701 -5.23 -4.75 21.10
N ILE A 702 -4.51 -3.75 21.62
CA ILE A 702 -3.07 -3.51 21.42
C ILE A 702 -2.23 -3.75 22.68
N ARG A 703 -2.85 -3.61 23.86
CA ARG A 703 -2.15 -3.09 25.04
C ARG A 703 -1.23 -4.11 25.73
N GLU A 704 -0.18 -3.58 26.35
CA GLU A 704 0.76 -4.26 27.24
C GLU A 704 1.85 -5.16 26.61
N LYS A 705 2.32 -4.83 25.39
CA LYS A 705 3.77 -4.56 25.19
C LYS A 705 4.17 -3.79 23.93
N LEU A 706 3.37 -2.78 23.54
CA LEU A 706 3.87 -1.67 22.72
C LEU A 706 4.68 -0.66 23.59
N GLU A 707 5.53 -1.19 24.48
CA GLU A 707 6.54 -0.38 25.20
C GLU A 707 7.77 -0.19 24.32
N ASN A 708 8.23 -1.26 23.65
CA ASN A 708 9.43 -1.27 22.82
C ASN A 708 9.19 -1.98 21.47
N VAL A 709 8.32 -1.43 20.61
CA VAL A 709 8.39 -1.71 19.17
C VAL A 709 9.15 -0.56 18.53
N THR A 710 10.44 -0.76 18.38
CA THR A 710 11.42 0.31 18.33
C THR A 710 12.33 0.22 17.11
N SER A 711 12.90 1.37 16.76
CA SER A 711 14.11 1.43 15.96
C SER A 711 15.27 1.83 16.86
N ILE A 712 16.34 1.05 16.81
CA ILE A 712 17.63 1.41 17.40
C ILE A 712 18.25 2.43 16.46
N LEU A 713 18.21 3.72 16.82
CA LEU A 713 18.97 4.75 16.13
C LEU A 713 20.44 4.51 16.41
N MET A 714 21.17 3.98 15.42
CA MET A 714 22.64 3.91 15.45
C MET A 714 23.17 5.15 14.74
N LEU A 715 23.34 6.23 15.49
CA LEU A 715 24.00 7.44 15.03
C LEU A 715 25.50 7.21 14.99
N SER A 716 26.14 7.57 13.88
CA SER A 716 27.60 7.57 13.72
C SER A 716 28.03 8.93 13.17
N VAL A 717 28.54 9.78 14.05
CA VAL A 717 29.04 11.11 13.69
C VAL A 717 30.50 10.98 13.27
N LEU A 718 30.77 11.15 11.98
CA LEU A 718 32.10 11.06 11.40
C LEU A 718 32.78 12.43 11.48
N PHE A 719 34.00 12.47 12.02
CA PHE A 719 34.80 13.68 12.16
C PHE A 719 36.03 13.59 11.26
N PRO A 720 36.27 14.55 10.36
CA PRO A 720 37.53 14.62 9.62
C PRO A 720 38.66 15.02 10.59
N GLU A 721 39.58 14.08 10.84
CA GLU A 721 40.85 14.25 11.55
C GLU A 721 40.82 15.04 12.89
N GLY A 722 40.57 14.35 14.02
CA GLY A 722 40.91 14.91 15.35
C GLY A 722 39.97 14.56 16.52
N GLY A 723 38.77 14.05 16.24
CA GLY A 723 37.82 13.54 17.25
C GLY A 723 36.78 14.54 17.77
N SER A 724 35.86 14.04 18.59
CA SER A 724 34.56 14.65 18.95
C SER A 724 34.58 15.85 19.93
N LYS A 725 35.76 16.42 20.22
CA LYS A 725 35.89 17.47 21.25
C LYS A 725 35.10 18.73 20.89
N GLY A 726 34.32 19.24 21.85
CA GLY A 726 33.49 20.44 21.66
C GLY A 726 32.21 20.23 20.84
N VAL A 727 31.87 18.99 20.48
CA VAL A 727 30.67 18.67 19.68
C VAL A 727 29.49 18.27 20.57
N SER A 728 28.58 19.21 20.78
CA SER A 728 27.29 18.92 21.41
C SER A 728 26.33 18.23 20.44
N THR A 729 25.69 17.15 20.89
CA THR A 729 24.59 16.52 20.17
C THR A 729 23.32 16.61 21.00
N ILE A 730 22.21 16.99 20.36
CA ILE A 730 20.90 17.18 20.97
C ILE A 730 19.90 16.31 20.18
N LEU A 731 19.11 15.52 20.91
CA LEU A 731 18.19 14.55 20.34
C LEU A 731 16.82 14.70 21.00
N ASN A 732 15.82 15.10 20.22
CA ASN A 732 14.48 15.48 20.71
C ASN A 732 14.51 16.57 21.81
N GLY A 733 15.48 17.49 21.72
CA GLY A 733 15.71 18.56 22.69
C GLY A 733 16.56 18.15 23.91
N ILE A 734 16.88 16.87 24.07
CA ILE A 734 17.68 16.34 25.18
C ILE A 734 19.15 16.22 24.72
N PRO A 735 20.13 16.79 25.44
CA PRO A 735 21.55 16.55 25.16
C PRO A 735 21.91 15.06 25.26
N ILE A 736 22.78 14.60 24.38
CA ILE A 736 23.34 13.24 24.40
C ILE A 736 24.84 13.27 24.16
N ASP A 737 25.56 12.47 24.94
CA ASP A 737 26.99 12.25 24.76
C ASP A 737 27.23 11.19 23.68
N LEU A 738 28.26 11.40 22.85
CA LEU A 738 28.74 10.44 21.87
C LEU A 738 29.89 9.61 22.46
N SER A 739 30.12 8.42 21.92
CA SER A 739 31.34 7.65 22.19
C SER A 739 32.60 8.37 21.67
N PRO A 740 33.81 7.99 22.09
CA PRO A 740 35.06 8.55 21.54
C PRO A 740 35.16 8.43 20.01
N GLU A 741 34.56 7.39 19.45
CA GLU A 741 34.44 7.08 18.02
C GLU A 741 33.28 7.82 17.33
N GLY A 742 32.59 8.72 18.02
CA GLY A 742 31.47 9.50 17.50
C GLY A 742 30.13 8.75 17.41
N THR A 743 30.02 7.56 18.01
CA THR A 743 28.81 6.74 17.90
C THR A 743 27.83 6.98 19.04
N PHE A 744 26.54 6.76 18.78
CA PHE A 744 25.49 6.76 19.79
C PHE A 744 24.40 5.78 19.37
N SER A 745 23.95 4.94 20.31
CA SER A 745 22.88 3.97 20.11
C SER A 745 21.79 4.19 21.16
N ARG A 746 20.57 4.52 20.72
CA ARG A 746 19.40 4.55 21.61
C ARG A 746 18.17 4.00 20.90
N GLU A 747 17.34 3.37 21.69
CA GLU A 747 16.05 2.80 21.33
C GLU A 747 14.96 3.88 21.34
N PHE A 748 14.17 3.94 20.27
CA PHE A 748 13.09 4.93 20.04
C PHE A 748 11.88 4.26 19.41
N ALA A 749 10.67 4.75 19.69
CA ALA A 749 9.44 4.13 19.20
C ALA A 749 9.29 4.30 17.68
N ILE A 750 8.72 3.30 17.00
CA ILE A 750 8.37 3.44 15.57
C ILE A 750 7.29 4.51 15.41
N GLY A 751 7.51 5.42 14.48
CA GLY A 751 6.71 6.63 14.28
C GLY A 751 7.27 7.86 14.99
N ASP A 752 8.28 7.72 15.87
CA ASP A 752 8.96 8.87 16.47
C ASP A 752 9.54 9.76 15.36
N THR A 753 9.11 11.02 15.36
CA THR A 753 9.86 12.07 14.69
C THR A 753 11.06 12.41 15.55
N ILE A 754 12.23 11.94 15.13
CA ILE A 754 13.50 12.32 15.74
C ILE A 754 13.96 13.66 15.19
N HIS A 755 14.18 14.61 16.10
CA HIS A 755 14.85 15.88 15.83
C HIS A 755 16.28 15.80 16.36
N LEU A 756 17.22 15.45 15.47
CA LEU A 756 18.65 15.43 15.75
C LEU A 756 19.27 16.78 15.37
N GLN A 757 19.97 17.39 16.32
CA GLN A 757 20.75 18.61 16.11
C GLN A 757 22.19 18.40 16.63
N ILE A 758 23.18 18.47 15.74
CA ILE A 758 24.59 18.41 16.09
C ILE A 758 25.20 19.80 15.92
N LYS A 759 25.93 20.26 16.94
CA LYS A 759 26.55 21.58 17.02
C LYS A 759 27.94 21.44 17.64
N GLY A 760 28.98 21.58 16.82
CA GLY A 760 30.35 21.76 17.29
C GLY A 760 30.84 23.19 17.13
N GLU A 761 31.73 23.61 18.03
CA GLU A 761 32.68 24.68 17.70
C GLU A 761 33.52 24.22 16.49
N GLY A 762 33.89 25.14 15.59
CA GLY A 762 34.61 24.80 14.36
C GLY A 762 33.82 24.04 13.27
N TYR A 763 32.58 23.57 13.50
CA TYR A 763 31.78 22.82 12.51
C TYR A 763 30.50 23.55 12.06
N TYR A 764 29.99 23.22 10.87
CA TYR A 764 28.64 23.64 10.47
C TYR A 764 27.58 22.84 11.25
N PRO A 765 26.47 23.48 11.68
CA PRO A 765 25.42 22.77 12.40
C PRO A 765 24.66 21.82 11.48
N VAL A 766 24.33 20.62 11.97
CA VAL A 766 23.47 19.66 11.27
C VAL A 766 22.14 19.60 12.00
N VAL A 767 21.03 19.76 11.29
CA VAL A 767 19.67 19.62 11.83
C VAL A 767 18.88 18.65 10.96
N LYS A 768 18.76 17.40 11.42
CA LYS A 768 18.12 16.31 10.68
C LYS A 768 16.81 15.93 11.36
N ARG A 769 15.68 16.18 10.68
CA ARG A 769 14.40 15.54 11.01
C ARG A 769 14.41 14.15 10.40
N MET A 770 14.21 13.13 11.21
CA MET A 770 14.12 11.73 10.81
C MET A 770 12.80 11.17 11.32
N ILE A 771 12.18 10.25 10.59
CA ILE A 771 11.01 9.52 11.05
C ILE A 771 11.42 8.05 11.11
N LEU A 772 11.27 7.43 12.27
CA LEU A 772 11.57 6.00 12.44
C LEU A 772 10.38 5.16 11.98
N ASP A 773 10.20 5.07 10.67
CA ASP A 773 9.09 4.35 10.03
C ASP A 773 9.18 2.82 10.13
N ARG A 774 10.37 2.26 10.34
CA ARG A 774 10.65 0.80 10.32
C ARG A 774 11.40 0.28 11.56
N PRO A 775 11.21 -1.00 11.94
CA PRO A 775 11.89 -1.64 13.06
C PRO A 775 13.36 -1.92 12.76
N GLY A 776 14.11 -2.30 13.80
CA GLY A 776 15.48 -2.79 13.67
C GLY A 776 16.53 -1.70 13.90
N ARG A 777 17.61 -1.69 13.12
CA ARG A 777 18.70 -0.71 13.26
C ARG A 777 18.57 0.39 12.21
N PHE A 778 18.17 1.58 12.63
CA PHE A 778 18.19 2.77 11.80
C PHE A 778 19.59 3.41 11.88
N ALA A 779 20.50 2.93 11.02
CA ALA A 779 21.85 3.46 10.94
C ALA A 779 21.86 4.84 10.27
N VAL A 780 22.47 5.82 10.93
CA VAL A 780 22.57 7.22 10.46
C VAL A 780 24.02 7.67 10.57
N LYS A 781 24.79 7.44 9.51
CA LYS A 781 26.09 8.11 9.33
C LYS A 781 25.85 9.59 9.05
N ILE A 782 26.57 10.49 9.73
CA ILE A 782 26.59 11.93 9.49
C ILE A 782 28.04 12.39 9.48
N SER A 783 28.54 12.87 8.33
CA SER A 783 29.82 13.58 8.29
C SER A 783 29.65 15.01 8.78
N MET A 784 30.52 15.45 9.69
CA MET A 784 30.55 16.81 10.20
C MET A 784 31.48 17.67 9.35
N THR A 785 30.91 18.43 8.41
CA THR A 785 31.64 19.42 7.61
C THR A 785 32.30 20.47 8.53
N PRO A 786 33.64 20.62 8.51
CA PRO A 786 34.33 21.72 9.20
C PRO A 786 33.89 23.07 8.63
N ARG A 787 33.98 24.13 9.43
CA ARG A 787 33.75 25.48 8.91
C ARG A 787 34.84 25.83 7.91
N LEU A 788 34.41 26.12 6.69
CA LEU A 788 35.30 26.55 5.63
C LEU A 788 35.31 28.08 5.64
N GLY A 789 36.49 28.64 5.92
CA GLY A 789 36.80 29.97 5.43
C GLY A 789 36.98 29.89 3.93
N PHE A 790 36.77 31.00 3.24
CA PHE A 790 37.06 31.11 1.82
C PHE A 790 38.03 32.27 1.62
N ARG A 791 39.13 32.02 0.91
CA ARG A 791 40.11 33.06 0.55
C ARG A 791 40.29 33.08 -0.96
N LYS A 792 40.59 34.25 -1.51
CA LYS A 792 40.87 34.38 -2.95
C LYS A 792 42.09 33.53 -3.31
N ALA A 793 41.98 32.75 -4.38
CA ALA A 793 43.01 31.85 -4.87
C ALA A 793 43.35 32.14 -6.34
N GLU A 794 44.56 31.75 -6.77
CA GLU A 794 45.05 31.92 -8.14
C GLU A 794 45.18 30.55 -8.81
N VAL A 795 44.03 29.95 -9.09
CA VAL A 795 43.90 28.63 -9.70
C VAL A 795 43.27 28.79 -11.09
N PRO A 796 43.77 28.10 -12.14
CA PRO A 796 43.20 28.18 -13.48
C PRO A 796 41.68 27.93 -13.48
N PRO A 797 40.89 28.89 -13.98
CA PRO A 797 39.44 28.77 -13.95
C PRO A 797 38.94 27.71 -14.94
N PRO A 798 37.74 27.13 -14.71
CA PRO A 798 37.05 26.38 -15.74
C PRO A 798 36.78 27.27 -16.96
N SER A 799 36.63 26.64 -18.13
CA SER A 799 36.45 27.35 -19.39
C SER A 799 35.15 28.14 -19.40
N LEU A 800 35.11 29.27 -20.12
CA LEU A 800 34.00 30.22 -20.11
C LEU A 800 33.43 30.45 -21.53
N ILE A 801 32.11 30.34 -21.68
CA ILE A 801 31.39 30.85 -22.85
C ILE A 801 30.59 32.09 -22.42
N GLN A 802 30.73 33.18 -23.18
CA GLN A 802 29.91 34.40 -23.04
C GLN A 802 28.83 34.43 -24.13
N PHE A 803 27.63 34.89 -23.80
CA PHE A 803 26.50 34.96 -24.73
C PHE A 803 26.18 36.42 -25.11
N PRO A 804 26.67 36.94 -26.26
CA PRO A 804 26.66 38.38 -26.57
C PRO A 804 25.27 38.98 -26.82
N GLY A 805 24.21 38.18 -26.93
CA GLY A 805 22.83 38.66 -27.09
C GLY A 805 22.10 38.99 -25.79
N ARG A 806 22.67 38.69 -24.62
CA ARG A 806 21.97 38.77 -23.33
C ARG A 806 22.28 40.09 -22.60
N LEU A 807 21.24 40.78 -22.12
CA LEU A 807 21.28 42.11 -21.47
C LEU A 807 22.15 42.21 -20.19
N ASP A 808 22.70 41.11 -19.71
CA ASP A 808 23.37 40.96 -18.42
C ASP A 808 24.81 40.41 -18.52
N ASN A 809 25.35 40.28 -19.74
CA ASN A 809 26.64 39.62 -20.02
C ASN A 809 26.72 38.22 -19.40
N ASN A 810 25.62 37.46 -19.48
CA ASN A 810 25.54 36.08 -19.01
C ASN A 810 26.65 35.22 -19.61
N ALA A 811 27.33 34.46 -18.74
CA ALA A 811 28.40 33.56 -19.09
C ALA A 811 28.22 32.22 -18.37
N ILE A 812 28.78 31.14 -18.91
CA ILE A 812 28.63 29.79 -18.37
C ILE A 812 30.00 29.12 -18.29
N PHE A 813 30.28 28.52 -17.14
CA PHE A 813 31.49 27.73 -16.86
C PHE A 813 31.32 26.28 -17.30
N PHE A 814 32.39 25.65 -17.78
CA PHE A 814 32.43 24.22 -18.10
C PHE A 814 33.84 23.66 -17.89
N GLU A 815 33.93 22.40 -17.46
CA GLU A 815 35.23 21.81 -17.08
C GLU A 815 36.00 21.22 -18.28
N THR A 816 35.42 20.27 -19.03
CA THR A 816 36.19 19.48 -20.02
C THR A 816 35.45 19.00 -21.29
N VAL A 817 34.17 19.33 -21.48
CA VAL A 817 33.37 18.76 -22.60
C VAL A 817 33.46 19.61 -23.88
N SER A 818 33.68 18.95 -25.02
CA SER A 818 33.57 19.54 -26.37
C SER A 818 32.18 20.13 -26.59
N ILE A 819 32.11 21.44 -26.90
CA ILE A 819 30.86 22.16 -27.18
C ILE A 819 30.06 21.40 -28.27
N PRO A 820 28.73 21.18 -28.10
CA PRO A 820 27.90 20.52 -29.09
C PRO A 820 28.09 21.12 -30.49
N ILE A 821 28.57 20.30 -31.43
CA ILE A 821 29.13 20.71 -32.73
C ILE A 821 28.30 21.82 -33.37
N SER A 822 28.96 22.88 -33.84
CA SER A 822 28.38 24.06 -34.48
C SER A 822 27.43 23.68 -35.62
N GLY A 823 26.15 23.52 -35.31
CA GLY A 823 25.18 22.87 -36.18
C GLY A 823 24.03 22.17 -35.44
N THR A 824 24.25 21.69 -34.21
CA THR A 824 23.21 21.07 -33.36
C THR A 824 22.04 22.03 -33.08
N TYR A 825 20.84 21.48 -32.83
CA TYR A 825 19.67 22.27 -32.46
C TYR A 825 19.93 23.07 -31.17
N LEU A 826 20.43 22.40 -30.12
CA LEU A 826 20.80 23.01 -28.84
C LEU A 826 21.73 24.22 -29.00
N TYR A 827 22.80 24.11 -29.79
CA TYR A 827 23.74 25.21 -30.07
C TYR A 827 23.07 26.39 -30.81
N LYS A 828 22.22 26.11 -31.80
CA LYS A 828 21.48 27.14 -32.53
C LYS A 828 20.45 27.85 -31.63
N THR A 829 19.70 27.08 -30.84
CA THR A 829 18.66 27.57 -29.93
C THR A 829 19.22 28.47 -28.83
N PHE A 830 20.38 28.14 -28.25
CA PHE A 830 21.07 29.04 -27.29
C PHE A 830 21.63 30.33 -27.92
N LEU A 831 21.67 30.44 -29.25
CA LEU A 831 22.06 31.64 -29.98
C LEU A 831 20.87 32.42 -30.57
N SER A 832 19.72 31.78 -30.80
CA SER A 832 18.50 32.42 -31.33
C SER A 832 17.56 32.96 -30.25
N ASP A 833 17.43 32.28 -29.12
CA ASP A 833 16.32 32.51 -28.18
C ASP A 833 16.79 33.04 -26.82
N LEU A 834 16.53 34.33 -26.58
CA LEU A 834 16.85 35.01 -25.30
C LEU A 834 16.03 34.50 -24.09
N ASN A 835 15.11 33.58 -24.33
CA ASN A 835 14.18 33.01 -23.35
C ASN A 835 14.81 31.93 -22.45
N TYR A 836 15.90 31.29 -22.88
CA TYR A 836 16.58 30.24 -22.10
C TYR A 836 17.45 30.85 -21.01
N ARG A 837 17.17 30.53 -19.75
CA ARG A 837 17.74 31.20 -18.57
C ARG A 837 19.03 30.56 -18.07
N ASP A 838 19.03 29.24 -17.92
CA ASP A 838 20.13 28.41 -17.43
C ASP A 838 19.90 26.93 -17.77
N PHE A 839 20.93 26.10 -17.63
CA PHE A 839 20.81 24.65 -17.80
C PHE A 839 21.68 23.85 -16.83
N ALA A 840 21.23 22.62 -16.53
CA ALA A 840 21.98 21.64 -15.76
C ALA A 840 21.96 20.28 -16.48
N TYR A 841 23.13 19.66 -16.66
CA TYR A 841 23.21 18.26 -17.06
C TYR A 841 22.91 17.37 -15.86
N SER A 842 22.18 16.28 -16.08
CA SER A 842 21.95 15.24 -15.07
C SER A 842 22.05 13.86 -15.69
N SER A 843 22.96 13.05 -15.16
CA SER A 843 23.10 11.62 -15.46
C SER A 843 21.87 10.83 -15.02
N PHE A 844 21.31 11.15 -13.84
CA PHE A 844 20.08 10.55 -13.31
C PHE A 844 18.91 10.72 -14.30
N HIS A 845 18.68 11.95 -14.75
CA HIS A 845 17.62 12.28 -15.71
C HIS A 845 17.96 11.95 -17.17
N ARG A 846 19.17 11.44 -17.44
CA ARG A 846 19.72 11.12 -18.77
C ARG A 846 19.54 12.27 -19.77
N GLY A 847 19.93 13.48 -19.38
CA GLY A 847 19.64 14.65 -20.20
C GLY A 847 20.10 15.98 -19.64
N ILE A 848 19.71 17.05 -20.33
CA ILE A 848 19.93 18.44 -19.92
C ILE A 848 18.56 19.02 -19.53
N LEU A 849 18.47 19.56 -18.32
CA LEU A 849 17.32 20.33 -17.84
C LEU A 849 17.59 21.82 -18.07
N VAL A 850 16.58 22.57 -18.51
CA VAL A 850 16.72 23.97 -18.93
C VAL A 850 15.55 24.80 -18.40
N VAL A 851 15.83 25.92 -17.72
CA VAL A 851 14.80 26.89 -17.31
C VAL A 851 14.55 27.92 -18.41
N CYS A 852 13.29 28.29 -18.60
CA CYS A 852 12.83 29.26 -19.60
C CYS A 852 12.00 30.36 -18.94
N ILE A 853 12.17 31.60 -19.39
CA ILE A 853 11.22 32.70 -19.22
C ILE A 853 10.41 32.86 -20.53
N ASN A 854 9.17 33.34 -20.46
CA ASN A 854 8.34 33.70 -21.63
C ASN A 854 8.09 32.57 -22.68
N PRO A 855 7.20 31.60 -22.40
CA PRO A 855 6.49 31.38 -21.15
C PRO A 855 7.38 30.64 -20.12
N THR A 856 7.12 30.90 -18.83
CA THR A 856 7.84 30.26 -17.72
C THR A 856 7.68 28.74 -17.75
N ARG A 857 8.79 28.04 -18.00
CA ARG A 857 8.84 26.57 -18.16
C ARG A 857 10.15 25.99 -17.63
N VAL A 858 10.11 24.70 -17.33
CA VAL A 858 11.29 23.85 -17.13
C VAL A 858 11.20 22.74 -18.18
N LEU A 859 12.23 22.61 -19.02
CA LEU A 859 12.29 21.63 -20.09
C LEU A 859 13.37 20.59 -19.80
N ARG A 860 13.14 19.31 -20.13
CA ARG A 860 14.17 18.27 -20.14
C ARG A 860 14.41 17.78 -21.57
N PHE A 861 15.67 17.79 -22.00
CA PHE A 861 16.13 17.28 -23.29
C PHE A 861 16.86 15.95 -23.07
N SER A 862 16.33 14.87 -23.64
CA SER A 862 16.90 13.52 -23.46
C SER A 862 18.19 13.32 -24.27
N SER A 863 19.28 12.88 -23.63
CA SER A 863 20.52 12.53 -24.32
C SER A 863 20.37 11.27 -25.17
N GLU A 864 19.47 10.35 -24.81
CA GLU A 864 19.14 9.15 -25.60
C GLU A 864 18.55 9.52 -26.98
N SER A 865 17.89 10.67 -27.06
CA SER A 865 17.36 11.23 -28.32
C SER A 865 18.39 12.03 -29.14
N ASN A 866 19.68 12.04 -28.75
CA ASN A 866 20.67 13.02 -29.20
C ASN A 866 20.19 14.48 -29.03
N PHE A 867 19.46 14.75 -27.94
CA PHE A 867 18.82 16.04 -27.62
C PHE A 867 17.82 16.56 -28.67
N THR A 868 17.20 15.67 -29.46
CA THR A 868 16.16 16.02 -30.44
C THR A 868 14.74 16.05 -29.84
N GLN A 869 14.53 15.40 -28.70
CA GLN A 869 13.25 15.37 -27.98
C GLN A 869 13.30 16.21 -26.70
N GLN A 870 12.18 16.89 -26.40
CA GLN A 870 11.98 17.70 -25.22
C GLN A 870 10.62 17.41 -24.55
N GLU A 871 10.56 17.59 -23.24
CA GLU A 871 9.35 17.49 -22.41
C GLU A 871 9.34 18.61 -21.35
N GLU A 872 8.15 18.99 -20.85
CA GLU A 872 7.99 20.04 -19.83
C GLU A 872 7.74 19.44 -18.44
N ILE A 873 8.54 19.84 -17.45
CA ILE A 873 8.36 19.45 -16.05
C ILE A 873 7.25 20.32 -15.44
N PRO A 874 6.22 19.74 -14.79
CA PRO A 874 5.01 20.46 -14.40
C PRO A 874 5.23 21.42 -13.22
N ILE A 875 5.27 22.72 -13.51
CA ILE A 875 5.24 23.79 -12.51
C ILE A 875 3.76 24.04 -12.09
N PRO A 876 3.41 23.99 -10.79
CA PRO A 876 2.07 24.35 -10.31
C PRO A 876 1.67 25.79 -10.70
N ASP A 877 0.43 26.00 -11.17
CA ASP A 877 -0.05 27.29 -11.69
C ASP A 877 0.01 28.44 -10.67
N SER A 878 -0.17 28.10 -9.38
CA SER A 878 -0.03 29.02 -8.23
C SER A 878 1.39 29.57 -8.05
N LEU A 879 2.39 28.91 -8.64
CA LEU A 879 3.78 29.38 -8.73
C LEU A 879 4.06 30.00 -10.10
N LYS A 880 3.63 29.33 -11.18
CA LYS A 880 3.94 29.65 -12.59
C LYS A 880 3.62 31.10 -12.98
N THR A 881 2.56 31.68 -12.40
CA THR A 881 2.09 33.06 -12.68
C THR A 881 2.90 34.18 -12.04
N LYS A 882 3.83 33.89 -11.12
CA LYS A 882 4.71 34.90 -10.46
C LYS A 882 6.19 34.51 -10.42
N MET A 883 6.56 33.46 -11.14
CA MET A 883 7.89 32.86 -11.14
C MET A 883 8.74 33.39 -12.30
N ASN A 884 9.89 33.97 -11.99
CA ASN A 884 10.96 34.26 -12.95
C ASN A 884 12.15 33.33 -12.65
N PRO A 885 12.30 32.20 -13.37
CA PRO A 885 13.38 31.28 -13.11
C PRO A 885 14.68 31.79 -13.75
N GLU A 886 15.71 32.03 -12.95
CA GLU A 886 17.00 32.50 -13.48
C GLU A 886 18.04 31.39 -13.60
N GLY A 887 18.03 30.39 -12.71
CA GLY A 887 19.05 29.35 -12.59
C GLY A 887 18.51 27.98 -12.20
N ILE A 888 19.25 26.92 -12.53
CA ILE A 888 18.87 25.53 -12.26
C ILE A 888 20.10 24.68 -11.86
N ALA A 889 19.92 23.79 -10.89
CA ALA A 889 20.88 22.75 -10.54
C ALA A 889 20.15 21.42 -10.26
N VAL A 890 20.85 20.30 -10.37
CA VAL A 890 20.32 18.96 -10.07
C VAL A 890 21.34 18.22 -9.21
N ASP A 891 20.89 17.58 -8.13
CA ASP A 891 21.79 16.77 -7.27
C ASP A 891 21.96 15.32 -7.81
N PRO A 892 22.94 14.54 -7.29
CA PRO A 892 23.16 13.16 -7.73
C PRO A 892 21.99 12.20 -7.46
N HIS A 893 20.99 12.60 -6.66
CA HIS A 893 19.77 11.84 -6.40
C HIS A 893 18.62 12.22 -7.36
N GLY A 894 18.85 13.19 -8.26
CA GLY A 894 17.88 13.67 -9.22
C GLY A 894 16.95 14.78 -8.72
N THR A 895 17.16 15.32 -7.51
CA THR A 895 16.38 16.46 -7.00
C THR A 895 16.74 17.71 -7.81
N ILE A 896 15.72 18.44 -8.27
CA ILE A 896 15.90 19.61 -9.13
C ILE A 896 15.66 20.87 -8.31
N TYR A 897 16.63 21.79 -8.34
CA TYR A 897 16.61 23.07 -7.62
C TYR A 897 16.59 24.21 -8.63
N ILE A 898 15.68 25.16 -8.47
CA ILE A 898 15.51 26.31 -9.39
C ILE A 898 15.43 27.60 -8.58
N THR A 899 16.23 28.61 -8.92
CA THR A 899 16.07 29.97 -8.35
C THR A 899 14.84 30.65 -8.95
N ASP A 900 14.02 31.26 -8.10
CA ASP A 900 12.90 32.11 -8.50
C ASP A 900 13.19 33.55 -8.07
N TRP A 901 13.63 34.35 -9.04
CA TRP A 901 14.14 35.71 -8.88
C TRP A 901 13.07 36.67 -8.32
N SER A 902 11.83 36.55 -8.79
CA SER A 902 10.69 37.36 -8.34
C SER A 902 10.02 36.78 -7.09
N GLY A 903 10.11 35.46 -6.90
CA GLY A 903 9.66 34.79 -5.68
C GLY A 903 10.61 34.91 -4.49
N HIS A 904 11.83 35.43 -4.67
CA HIS A 904 12.86 35.56 -3.64
C HIS A 904 13.21 34.25 -2.92
N ARG A 905 13.24 33.16 -3.69
CA ARG A 905 13.23 31.79 -3.17
C ARG A 905 13.89 30.81 -4.13
N ILE A 906 14.04 29.57 -3.67
CA ILE A 906 14.36 28.41 -4.49
C ILE A 906 13.14 27.50 -4.53
N LEU A 907 12.80 26.94 -5.68
CA LEU A 907 11.82 25.87 -5.83
C LEU A 907 12.57 24.53 -5.87
N VAL A 908 12.04 23.51 -5.18
CA VAL A 908 12.61 22.17 -5.13
C VAL A 908 11.60 21.15 -5.66
N PHE A 909 12.03 20.36 -6.65
CA PHE A 909 11.23 19.30 -7.28
C PHE A 909 11.92 17.95 -7.10
N GLY A 910 11.14 16.87 -7.02
CA GLY A 910 11.63 15.50 -6.88
C GLY A 910 12.18 14.93 -8.20
N PRO A 911 12.80 13.74 -8.15
CA PRO A 911 13.38 13.08 -9.31
C PRO A 911 12.35 12.62 -10.37
N ASP A 912 11.07 12.68 -10.04
CA ASP A 912 9.92 12.46 -10.93
C ASP A 912 9.31 13.76 -11.49
N GLY A 913 9.88 14.92 -11.13
CA GLY A 913 9.39 16.24 -11.52
C GLY A 913 8.25 16.79 -10.65
N GLN A 914 7.83 16.11 -9.57
CA GLN A 914 6.81 16.67 -8.66
C GLN A 914 7.38 17.80 -7.79
N PHE A 915 6.64 18.90 -7.67
CA PHE A 915 7.01 20.00 -6.76
C PHE A 915 6.95 19.57 -5.29
N LEU A 916 8.02 19.81 -4.52
CA LEU A 916 8.14 19.38 -3.13
C LEU A 916 8.03 20.54 -2.13
N ARG A 917 8.83 21.61 -2.29
CA ARG A 917 8.94 22.71 -1.31
C ARG A 917 9.60 23.96 -1.92
N THR A 918 9.56 25.06 -1.17
CA THR A 918 10.37 26.26 -1.44
C THR A 918 11.39 26.51 -0.33
N LEU A 919 12.58 27.02 -0.67
CA LEU A 919 13.60 27.45 0.30
C LEU A 919 13.78 28.98 0.24
N GLY A 920 13.96 29.61 1.40
CA GLY A 920 14.29 31.02 1.53
C GLY A 920 13.16 32.02 1.28
N SER A 921 13.44 33.30 1.55
CA SER A 921 12.52 34.44 1.39
C SER A 921 13.28 35.77 1.24
N PHE A 922 12.59 36.88 0.98
CA PHE A 922 13.24 38.19 0.81
C PHE A 922 13.86 38.73 2.11
N GLY A 923 15.11 39.20 2.04
CA GLY A 923 15.85 39.82 3.16
C GLY A 923 17.37 39.80 2.91
N GLU A 924 18.16 40.18 3.90
CA GLU A 924 19.64 40.10 3.84
C GLU A 924 20.19 39.12 4.90
N ASN A 925 21.25 38.38 4.58
CA ASN A 925 21.94 37.49 5.52
C ASN A 925 23.10 38.18 6.23
N ALA A 926 23.15 38.11 7.56
CA ALA A 926 24.31 38.44 8.38
C ALA A 926 24.93 37.18 9.01
N SER A 927 26.08 37.29 9.68
CA SER A 927 26.70 36.18 10.43
C SER A 927 25.80 35.63 11.54
N SER A 928 24.92 36.47 12.11
CA SER A 928 23.89 36.09 13.08
C SER A 928 22.72 35.29 12.49
N ASN A 929 22.71 35.04 11.18
CA ASN A 929 21.73 34.19 10.48
C ASN A 929 22.22 32.75 10.26
N ILE A 930 23.47 32.42 10.61
CA ILE A 930 24.01 31.06 10.38
C ILE A 930 23.15 30.02 11.13
N GLY A 931 22.72 28.98 10.42
CA GLY A 931 21.79 27.95 10.93
C GLY A 931 20.31 28.38 11.00
N LYS A 932 19.92 29.47 10.33
CA LYS A 932 18.52 29.90 10.13
C LYS A 932 18.18 29.85 8.65
N SER A 933 16.89 29.91 8.30
CA SER A 933 16.45 29.99 6.88
C SER A 933 17.18 31.12 6.16
N VAL A 934 17.71 30.83 4.97
CA VAL A 934 18.39 31.82 4.12
C VAL A 934 17.41 32.91 3.67
N PHE A 935 17.91 34.14 3.58
CA PHE A 935 17.27 35.22 2.84
C PHE A 935 17.90 35.40 1.45
N LEU A 936 17.12 35.71 0.42
CA LEU A 936 17.59 35.83 -0.96
C LEU A 936 17.02 37.10 -1.62
N MET A 937 17.88 38.01 -2.07
CA MET A 937 17.49 39.16 -2.88
C MET A 937 17.77 38.89 -4.35
N TYR A 938 16.72 38.57 -5.11
CA TYR A 938 16.81 38.35 -6.55
C TYR A 938 17.82 37.24 -6.92
N PRO A 939 17.64 36.01 -6.39
CA PRO A 939 18.57 34.91 -6.64
C PRO A 939 18.68 34.61 -8.14
N THR A 940 19.91 34.43 -8.62
CA THR A 940 20.21 34.23 -10.06
C THR A 940 20.70 32.80 -10.32
N ARG A 941 21.99 32.51 -10.15
CA ARG A 941 22.58 31.19 -10.44
C ARG A 941 22.77 30.36 -9.19
N MET A 942 22.78 29.05 -9.35
CA MET A 942 23.12 28.11 -8.28
C MET A 942 23.92 26.92 -8.79
N THR A 943 24.59 26.22 -7.89
CA THR A 943 25.18 24.91 -8.16
C THR A 943 25.11 24.03 -6.91
N VAL A 944 25.12 22.71 -7.12
CA VAL A 944 25.17 21.70 -6.07
C VAL A 944 26.60 21.19 -5.94
N VAL A 945 27.05 20.95 -4.71
CA VAL A 945 28.16 20.03 -4.43
C VAL A 945 27.69 18.98 -3.42
N GLN A 946 28.10 17.73 -3.64
CA GLN A 946 28.04 16.69 -2.62
C GLN A 946 29.44 16.52 -2.06
N GLU A 947 29.60 16.54 -0.74
CA GLU A 947 30.89 16.30 -0.12
C GLU A 947 31.29 14.81 -0.30
N GLU A 948 32.56 14.51 -0.56
CA GLU A 948 33.07 13.13 -0.60
C GLU A 948 33.88 12.86 0.67
N ASN A 949 33.60 11.77 1.37
CA ASN A 949 34.42 11.29 2.50
C ASN A 949 35.01 9.93 2.13
N GLN A 950 36.30 9.72 2.39
CA GLN A 950 37.00 8.49 2.06
C GLN A 950 37.19 7.65 3.32
N GLU A 951 36.72 6.39 3.25
CA GLU A 951 36.93 5.28 4.21
C GLU A 951 36.28 5.48 5.61
N PHE A 952 35.75 4.48 6.32
CA PHE A 952 35.55 3.04 6.09
C PHE A 952 34.03 2.67 6.18
N GLU A 953 33.56 1.48 5.85
CA GLU A 953 34.17 0.14 5.76
C GLU A 953 33.74 -0.58 4.47
N GLN A 954 34.11 -1.85 4.30
CA GLN A 954 33.56 -2.77 3.26
C GLN A 954 33.59 -2.20 1.82
N ASN A 955 34.56 -1.34 1.51
CA ASN A 955 34.72 -0.61 0.24
C ASN A 955 33.55 0.34 -0.10
N GLU A 956 32.66 0.68 0.82
CA GLU A 956 31.59 1.68 0.58
C GLU A 956 32.12 3.11 0.72
N THR A 957 31.93 3.94 -0.32
CA THR A 957 32.22 5.38 -0.27
C THR A 957 31.05 6.13 0.37
N VAL A 958 31.30 6.85 1.46
CA VAL A 958 30.26 7.58 2.21
C VAL A 958 30.20 9.04 1.75
N TYR A 959 29.29 9.33 0.84
CA TYR A 959 28.96 10.69 0.45
C TYR A 959 28.43 11.50 1.63
N GLY A 960 28.92 12.73 1.74
CA GLY A 960 28.49 13.72 2.72
C GLY A 960 27.21 14.46 2.30
N PRO A 961 26.87 15.53 3.03
CA PRO A 961 25.65 16.30 2.79
C PRO A 961 25.66 17.00 1.42
N ILE A 962 24.46 17.26 0.91
CA ILE A 962 24.23 18.12 -0.25
C ILE A 962 24.38 19.58 0.19
N ARG A 963 25.18 20.35 -0.54
CA ARG A 963 25.35 21.79 -0.33
C ARG A 963 25.01 22.54 -1.60
N LEU A 964 24.46 23.74 -1.42
CA LEU A 964 24.08 24.65 -2.50
C LEU A 964 24.89 25.94 -2.37
N PHE A 965 25.53 26.35 -3.46
CA PHE A 965 25.98 27.74 -3.62
C PHE A 965 24.96 28.48 -4.47
N VAL A 966 24.52 29.65 -4.02
CA VAL A 966 23.44 30.43 -4.65
C VAL A 966 23.87 31.90 -4.72
N SER A 967 23.89 32.46 -5.92
CA SER A 967 24.18 33.88 -6.16
C SER A 967 22.92 34.73 -6.08
N ASP A 968 23.04 35.92 -5.50
CA ASP A 968 21.97 36.91 -5.36
C ASP A 968 22.54 38.33 -5.51
N ARG A 969 21.73 39.36 -5.21
CA ARG A 969 22.14 40.77 -5.28
C ARG A 969 23.23 41.16 -4.27
N ASN A 970 23.44 40.42 -3.20
CA ASN A 970 24.42 40.71 -2.14
C ASN A 970 25.68 39.85 -2.20
N GLY A 971 25.66 38.67 -2.83
CA GLY A 971 26.85 37.83 -2.90
C GLY A 971 26.62 36.45 -3.50
N VAL A 972 27.51 35.52 -3.16
CA VAL A 972 27.29 34.07 -3.25
C VAL A 972 27.09 33.54 -1.84
N HIS A 973 25.91 33.00 -1.56
CA HIS A 973 25.56 32.34 -0.31
C HIS A 973 25.82 30.83 -0.39
N PHE A 974 26.27 30.25 0.72
CA PHE A 974 26.43 28.81 0.93
C PHE A 974 25.32 28.34 1.87
N ILE A 975 24.53 27.35 1.46
CA ILE A 975 23.34 26.85 2.17
C ILE A 975 23.27 25.31 2.12
N ASP A 976 22.49 24.70 3.02
CA ASP A 976 22.17 23.27 2.99
C ASP A 976 20.89 22.95 2.18
N GLU A 977 20.57 21.66 2.04
CA GLU A 977 19.42 21.17 1.28
C GLU A 977 18.06 21.43 1.98
N GLN A 978 18.06 21.83 3.25
CA GLN A 978 16.89 22.36 3.97
C GLN A 978 16.72 23.87 3.79
N GLY A 979 17.72 24.56 3.23
CA GLY A 979 17.71 26.00 3.01
C GLY A 979 18.18 26.84 4.20
N PHE A 980 18.92 26.25 5.14
CA PHE A 980 19.59 27.03 6.18
C PHE A 980 20.88 27.66 5.66
N TYR A 981 21.08 28.93 6.04
CA TYR A 981 22.26 29.71 5.68
C TYR A 981 23.49 29.25 6.45
N LEU A 982 24.56 28.88 5.74
CA LEU A 982 25.84 28.45 6.31
C LEU A 982 26.90 29.56 6.24
N GLY A 983 26.83 30.44 5.23
CA GLY A 983 27.72 31.61 5.11
C GLY A 983 27.59 32.33 3.77
N THR A 984 28.35 33.41 3.61
CA THR A 984 28.52 34.12 2.32
C THR A 984 30.01 34.11 1.99
N PRO A 985 30.53 33.08 1.28
CA PRO A 985 31.93 33.02 0.85
C PRO A 985 32.39 34.26 0.05
N VAL A 986 31.48 34.88 -0.71
CA VAL A 986 31.80 36.01 -1.60
C VAL A 986 30.76 37.11 -1.42
N PHE A 987 31.15 38.25 -0.84
CA PHE A 987 30.28 39.42 -0.67
C PHE A 987 30.44 40.42 -1.83
N SER A 988 29.33 41.00 -2.28
CA SER A 988 29.23 41.98 -3.37
C SER A 988 28.97 43.40 -2.83
N SER A 989 29.61 43.78 -1.73
CA SER A 989 29.25 44.94 -0.90
C SER A 989 29.40 46.30 -1.61
N SER A 990 30.38 46.44 -2.50
CA SER A 990 30.59 47.64 -3.33
C SER A 990 29.80 47.63 -4.65
N GLU A 991 29.39 46.45 -5.13
CA GLU A 991 28.85 46.25 -6.48
C GLU A 991 27.63 45.31 -6.44
N LYS A 992 26.53 45.72 -5.79
CA LYS A 992 25.37 44.84 -5.57
C LYS A 992 24.82 44.22 -6.86
N GLY A 993 25.03 42.91 -7.02
CA GLY A 993 24.66 42.13 -8.20
C GLY A 993 25.77 41.97 -9.24
N ALA A 994 27.05 42.07 -8.85
CA ALA A 994 28.19 41.82 -9.74
C ALA A 994 28.33 40.37 -10.20
N PHE A 995 27.88 39.42 -9.39
CA PHE A 995 28.07 37.99 -9.62
C PHE A 995 26.90 37.41 -10.41
N SER A 996 27.15 36.98 -11.65
CA SER A 996 26.12 36.50 -12.59
C SER A 996 26.34 35.08 -13.13
N THR A 997 27.45 34.43 -12.76
CA THR A 997 27.61 32.98 -12.91
C THR A 997 28.61 32.45 -11.88
N LEU A 998 28.42 31.19 -11.47
CA LEU A 998 29.26 30.52 -10.48
C LEU A 998 29.41 29.04 -10.83
N ALA A 999 30.54 28.46 -10.45
CA ALA A 999 30.80 27.02 -10.53
C ALA A 999 31.64 26.57 -9.33
N VAL A 1000 31.64 25.27 -9.07
CA VAL A 1000 32.44 24.63 -8.02
C VAL A 1000 33.26 23.49 -8.58
N ARG A 1001 34.44 23.26 -8.02
CA ARG A 1001 35.29 22.09 -8.32
C ARG A 1001 35.88 21.53 -7.04
N GLY A 1002 35.87 20.20 -6.90
CA GLY A 1002 36.33 19.52 -5.69
C GLY A 1002 35.34 19.65 -4.52
N THR A 1003 35.73 19.13 -3.36
CA THR A 1003 34.86 18.93 -2.19
C THR A 1003 35.61 19.26 -0.89
N GLY A 1004 34.89 19.55 0.19
CA GLY A 1004 35.46 19.78 1.53
C GLY A 1004 36.57 20.84 1.54
N THR A 1005 37.78 20.46 1.96
CA THR A 1005 38.99 21.31 2.03
C THR A 1005 39.71 21.49 0.69
N LYS A 1006 39.24 20.85 -0.38
CA LYS A 1006 39.75 20.96 -1.76
C LYS A 1006 38.72 21.65 -2.68
N LEU A 1007 37.77 22.38 -2.09
CA LEU A 1007 36.64 23.01 -2.79
C LEU A 1007 37.03 24.40 -3.29
N PHE A 1008 36.97 24.58 -4.61
CA PHE A 1008 37.15 25.87 -5.27
C PHE A 1008 35.80 26.40 -5.74
N VAL A 1009 35.45 27.63 -5.38
CA VAL A 1009 34.29 28.36 -5.88
C VAL A 1009 34.79 29.38 -6.91
N PHE A 1010 34.36 29.23 -8.16
CA PHE A 1010 34.64 30.17 -9.24
C PHE A 1010 33.42 31.06 -9.44
N VAL A 1011 33.63 32.37 -9.52
CA VAL A 1011 32.55 33.37 -9.66
C VAL A 1011 32.94 34.40 -10.72
N TYR A 1012 32.05 34.65 -11.67
CA TYR A 1012 32.25 35.69 -12.67
C TYR A 1012 31.70 37.03 -12.18
N ASN A 1013 32.56 38.06 -12.12
CA ASN A 1013 32.13 39.44 -11.93
C ASN A 1013 31.90 40.09 -13.31
N ARG A 1014 30.65 40.48 -13.59
CA ARG A 1014 30.24 41.08 -14.89
C ARG A 1014 30.55 42.56 -15.07
N TYR A 1015 30.98 43.26 -14.01
CA TYR A 1015 31.43 44.66 -14.10
C TYR A 1015 32.92 44.73 -14.42
N THR A 1016 33.74 43.85 -13.82
CA THR A 1016 35.17 43.75 -14.12
C THR A 1016 35.49 42.80 -15.27
N ASN A 1017 34.53 41.98 -15.71
CA ASN A 1017 34.71 40.85 -16.65
C ASN A 1017 35.82 39.87 -16.23
N GLN A 1018 36.04 39.71 -14.91
CA GLN A 1018 37.03 38.80 -14.35
C GLN A 1018 36.37 37.62 -13.64
N ILE A 1019 37.00 36.44 -13.79
CA ILE A 1019 36.71 35.26 -12.98
C ILE A 1019 37.50 35.37 -11.68
N GLN A 1020 36.80 35.29 -10.55
CA GLN A 1020 37.39 35.26 -9.22
C GLN A 1020 37.30 33.83 -8.68
N CYS A 1021 38.42 33.24 -8.29
CA CYS A 1021 38.47 31.95 -7.63
C CYS A 1021 38.61 32.14 -6.11
N PHE A 1022 37.88 31.35 -5.34
CA PHE A 1022 37.96 31.29 -3.89
C PHE A 1022 38.16 29.84 -3.47
N GLU A 1023 39.26 29.54 -2.80
CA GLU A 1023 39.51 28.20 -2.25
C GLU A 1023 38.97 28.11 -0.81
N SER A 1024 38.44 26.94 -0.47
CA SER A 1024 38.13 26.60 0.91
C SER A 1024 39.42 26.44 1.71
N VAL A 1025 39.46 27.06 2.88
CA VAL A 1025 40.51 26.88 3.88
C VAL A 1025 39.86 26.49 5.21
N PRO A 1026 40.38 25.48 5.93
CA PRO A 1026 39.86 25.15 7.26
C PRO A 1026 39.91 26.36 8.19
N GLN A 1027 38.77 26.71 8.78
CA GLN A 1027 38.77 27.50 10.03
C GLN A 1027 39.16 26.55 11.16
N LEU A 1028 40.47 26.25 11.25
CA LEU A 1028 41.03 25.53 12.38
C LEU A 1028 40.59 26.20 13.68
N MET A 1029 40.11 25.38 14.62
CA MET A 1029 39.63 25.85 15.92
C MET A 1029 40.76 26.61 16.65
N ARG A 1030 40.38 27.72 17.30
CA ARG A 1030 41.29 28.54 18.11
C ARG A 1030 41.45 27.98 19.52
#